data_AF-A0A1F7ZKR9-F1
#
_entry.id   AF-A0A1F7ZKR9-F1
#
_cell.length_a   1.000
_cell.length_b   1.000
_cell.length_c   1.000
_cell.angle_alpha   90.00
_cell.angle_beta   90.00
_cell.angle_gamma   90.00
#
_symmetry.space_group_name_H-M   'P 1'
#
loop_
_entity.id
_entity.type
_entity.pdbx_description
1 polymer ?
#
loop_
_entity_poly.entity_id
_entity_poly.type
_entity_poly.pdbx_seq_one_letter_code
_entity_poly.pdbx_strand_id
1 'polypeptide(L)'
;MSAVAPKKHHGSKRAPMACQYCHDRKVRCDLAISGSPCTNCRLDMVKCFKRFSTHKKPPRKRLQLQGVQPNLPSQDHSLQQTTNKGSSNLPFSYYSFVQFSRLGQIKECDVLLLESRGCLHLPSQSVLETFVRHYFLYVHPTLPILDETKFWHIFRQRHKVHERIPLVLLQAMLFAAAAFIPLEVANQYGSASLVDVRDSIFHKVTWLYSMNVDDDPVVMSQTALLLSYYNTHRDTKSNSTWLGIAIRHAQAGNADQYDILSFSDDRERLKRLWWSCILRDRMISLGTRRPLQILDPRLPSQKDFLFFDDLKEEPSGSEVYNSNTKMAINSLISWQCEFAVVVTDILAMLYPGSQSLRLRSLRIMDDQWSKLEQLKHDFSCWNDRFVSWAQCQGSLAHPSIKLFICSISIHSQTVRLALCTYTSRILSECEAVRSQKSRLKGYGTELQGGLFKMTEEVKELIDSRMSEYLPVSVMAFTALPMILWGISVAVSGESITQHQNAIKFSLFKQMSYIYSLRYDTMHLSAVVQRVVQLIKPALMTTVLGAKSDNMATSFLDILMRHPQTFSELCLYLDVLLSADDKTEAPYPLDPSRMTPIFGQIQRPMPGSSDVHAPTNSGLLEVKSSTANFNELGPLYPAFEHPLESWEEAENFNNGEEMGGVDHKYSGIPISTVESPPELPEPEEFGQFLTYFTHLGE
;
A
#
# COMPACT_ATOMS: atom_id res chain seq x y z
N MET A 1 3.94 17.70 91.29
CA MET A 1 3.97 19.03 90.63
C MET A 1 5.36 19.25 90.10
N SER A 2 5.53 19.26 88.77
CA SER A 2 6.64 19.93 88.10
C SER A 2 6.24 20.11 86.64
N ALA A 3 6.18 21.39 86.25
CA ALA A 3 5.55 21.90 85.06
C ALA A 3 6.42 21.69 83.80
N VAL A 4 5.77 21.35 82.69
CA VAL A 4 6.31 21.57 81.34
C VAL A 4 5.36 22.54 80.63
N ALA A 5 5.91 23.69 80.26
CA ALA A 5 5.22 24.83 79.65
C ALA A 5 4.60 24.49 78.27
N PRO A 6 3.53 25.19 77.85
CA PRO A 6 2.92 24.97 76.55
C PRO A 6 3.83 25.49 75.42
N LYS A 7 4.18 24.61 74.47
CA LYS A 7 4.86 25.02 73.23
C LYS A 7 3.93 25.91 72.43
N LYS A 8 4.35 27.16 72.21
CA LYS A 8 3.72 28.14 71.32
C LYS A 8 3.58 27.55 69.91
N HIS A 9 2.36 27.56 69.36
CA HIS A 9 2.12 27.25 67.95
C HIS A 9 2.92 28.21 67.06
N HIS A 10 3.88 27.69 66.28
CA HIS A 10 4.49 28.43 65.20
C HIS A 10 3.41 28.80 64.16
N GLY A 11 3.28 30.09 63.88
CA GLY A 11 2.35 30.61 62.87
C GLY A 11 2.57 29.95 61.52
N SER A 12 1.55 29.22 61.06
CA SER A 12 1.53 28.56 59.75
C SER A 12 1.84 29.57 58.65
N LYS A 13 2.87 29.28 57.84
CA LYS A 13 3.16 30.02 56.60
C LYS A 13 1.88 30.09 55.76
N ARG A 14 1.52 31.30 55.31
CA ARG A 14 0.33 31.53 54.47
C ARG A 14 0.58 30.88 53.11
N ALA A 15 -0.33 30.01 52.66
CA ALA A 15 -0.22 29.38 51.35
C ALA A 15 -0.14 30.46 50.24
N PRO A 16 0.82 30.39 49.30
CA PRO A 16 1.03 31.42 48.28
C PRO A 16 -0.09 31.48 47.23
N MET A 17 -1.01 30.51 47.22
CA MET A 17 -2.09 30.40 46.26
C MET A 17 -3.28 29.67 46.89
N ALA A 18 -4.48 30.19 46.68
CA ALA A 18 -5.73 29.52 47.02
C ALA A 18 -6.32 28.81 45.78
N CYS A 19 -7.04 27.71 45.99
CA CYS A 19 -7.87 27.11 44.95
C CYS A 19 -9.03 28.04 44.59
N GLN A 20 -9.63 27.84 43.42
CA GLN A 20 -10.72 28.68 42.92
C GLN A 20 -11.89 28.73 43.93
N TYR A 21 -12.35 27.57 44.40
CA TYR A 21 -13.47 27.46 45.34
C TYR A 21 -13.24 28.20 46.67
N CYS A 22 -12.07 28.04 47.30
CA CYS A 22 -11.76 28.73 48.56
C CYS A 22 -11.50 30.23 48.35
N HIS A 23 -10.99 30.62 47.18
CA HIS A 23 -10.83 32.03 46.82
C HIS A 23 -12.19 32.73 46.71
N ASP A 24 -13.14 32.12 46.00
CA ASP A 24 -14.48 32.68 45.78
C ASP A 24 -15.26 32.78 47.11
N ARG A 25 -15.08 31.81 48.01
CA ARG A 25 -15.62 31.84 49.38
C ARG A 25 -14.86 32.73 50.36
N LYS A 26 -13.73 33.32 49.96
CA LYS A 26 -12.85 34.16 50.79
C LYS A 26 -12.41 33.50 52.11
N VAL A 27 -12.19 32.18 52.09
CA VAL A 27 -11.70 31.39 53.23
C VAL A 27 -10.24 30.99 53.03
N ARG A 28 -9.52 30.68 54.12
CA ARG A 28 -8.12 30.23 54.03
C ARG A 28 -8.06 28.90 53.26
N CYS A 29 -7.14 28.82 52.30
CA CYS A 29 -6.92 27.62 51.50
C CYS A 29 -5.52 27.07 51.78
N ASP A 30 -5.43 25.76 51.96
CA ASP A 30 -4.19 25.02 52.16
C ASP A 30 -3.76 24.22 50.92
N LEU A 31 -4.38 24.45 49.74
CA LEU A 31 -4.08 23.73 48.49
C LEU A 31 -2.58 23.64 48.17
N ALA A 32 -1.83 24.74 48.38
CA ALA A 32 -0.40 24.77 48.11
C ALA A 32 0.47 24.02 49.14
N ILE A 33 -0.13 23.59 50.26
CA ILE A 33 0.53 22.89 51.38
C ILE A 33 0.06 21.44 51.43
N SER A 34 -1.24 21.18 51.35
CA SER A 34 -1.85 19.85 51.48
C SER A 34 -2.02 19.09 50.15
N GLY A 35 -1.82 19.77 49.01
CA GLY A 35 -2.17 19.22 47.70
C GLY A 35 -3.69 19.27 47.41
N SER A 36 -4.09 18.80 46.23
CA SER A 36 -5.50 18.75 45.83
C SER A 36 -6.11 17.39 46.22
N PRO A 37 -7.28 17.34 46.90
CA PRO A 37 -8.10 18.49 47.30
C PRO A 37 -7.61 19.16 48.59
N CYS A 38 -7.76 20.49 48.67
CA CYS A 38 -7.51 21.24 49.91
C CYS A 38 -8.53 20.88 51.01
N THR A 39 -8.23 21.17 52.27
CA THR A 39 -9.02 20.69 53.42
C THR A 39 -10.48 21.14 53.37
N ASN A 40 -10.74 22.41 53.04
CA ASN A 40 -12.12 22.90 52.92
C ASN A 40 -12.86 22.24 51.75
N CYS A 41 -12.24 22.12 50.58
CA CYS A 41 -12.87 21.44 49.43
C CYS A 41 -13.17 19.96 49.71
N ARG A 42 -12.33 19.30 50.51
CA ARG A 42 -12.56 17.91 50.95
C ARG A 42 -13.73 17.81 51.92
N LEU A 43 -13.84 18.71 52.90
CA LEU A 43 -14.95 18.73 53.87
C LEU A 43 -16.29 19.09 53.21
N ASP A 44 -16.27 20.01 52.25
CA ASP A 44 -17.46 20.44 51.51
C ASP A 44 -17.77 19.52 50.32
N MET A 45 -16.99 18.46 50.09
CA MET A 45 -17.11 17.49 48.99
C MET A 45 -17.23 18.14 47.60
N VAL A 46 -16.41 19.17 47.32
CA VAL A 46 -16.37 19.89 46.04
C VAL A 46 -15.02 19.75 45.35
N LYS A 47 -15.02 19.84 44.00
CA LYS A 47 -13.78 19.76 43.21
C LYS A 47 -12.86 20.97 43.46
N CYS A 48 -11.59 20.69 43.75
CA CYS A 48 -10.59 21.69 44.11
C CYS A 48 -9.68 22.02 42.91
N PHE A 49 -9.92 23.15 42.24
CA PHE A 49 -9.11 23.60 41.10
C PHE A 49 -8.06 24.64 41.49
N LYS A 50 -6.81 24.46 41.02
CA LYS A 50 -5.71 25.41 41.22
C LYS A 50 -5.89 26.62 40.31
N ARG A 51 -5.69 27.83 40.84
CA ARG A 51 -5.82 29.08 40.08
C ARG A 51 -4.49 29.49 39.46
N PHE A 52 -4.44 29.73 38.15
CA PHE A 52 -3.26 30.31 37.49
C PHE A 52 -3.38 31.84 37.45
N SER A 53 -2.37 32.55 37.95
CA SER A 53 -2.38 34.03 38.02
C SER A 53 -1.96 34.64 36.69
N THR A 54 -2.90 35.27 35.99
CA THR A 54 -2.71 35.97 34.70
C THR A 54 -2.22 37.41 34.88
N HIS A 55 -1.08 37.67 35.53
CA HIS A 55 -0.40 38.98 35.42
C HIS A 55 1.06 38.91 35.88
N LYS A 56 2.01 38.96 34.94
CA LYS A 56 3.34 39.58 35.13
C LYS A 56 3.76 40.29 33.83
N LYS A 57 3.74 41.63 33.86
CA LYS A 57 4.38 42.50 32.85
C LYS A 57 5.92 42.46 33.04
N PRO A 58 6.73 42.57 31.98
CA PRO A 58 8.20 42.61 32.10
C PRO A 58 8.69 43.99 32.56
N PRO A 59 9.84 44.11 33.26
CA PRO A 59 10.37 45.40 33.67
C PRO A 59 11.17 46.07 32.53
N ARG A 60 10.90 47.36 32.29
CA ARG A 60 11.76 48.26 31.51
C ARG A 60 12.96 48.69 32.36
N LYS A 61 14.19 48.47 31.89
CA LYS A 61 15.37 49.28 32.29
C LYS A 61 16.24 49.63 31.08
N ARG A 62 16.66 50.89 31.11
CA ARG A 62 17.35 51.72 30.13
C ARG A 62 18.83 51.31 30.06
N LEU A 63 19.37 51.00 28.88
CA LEU A 63 20.81 50.78 28.68
C LEU A 63 21.46 52.09 28.19
N GLN A 64 22.41 52.61 28.98
CA GLN A 64 23.42 53.56 28.52
C GLN A 64 24.59 52.77 27.91
N LEU A 65 25.10 53.29 26.80
CA LEU A 65 26.30 52.81 26.10
C LEU A 65 27.55 53.02 26.95
N GLN A 66 28.42 52.02 27.03
CA GLN A 66 29.87 52.20 26.84
C GLN A 66 30.57 50.86 26.57
N GLY A 67 31.36 50.90 25.48
CA GLY A 67 32.47 50.05 25.02
C GLY A 67 32.72 48.67 25.62
N VAL A 68 32.81 47.66 24.75
CA VAL A 68 34.04 46.89 24.42
C VAL A 68 33.61 45.63 23.64
N GLN A 69 34.17 45.45 22.45
CA GLN A 69 34.30 44.17 21.72
C GLN A 69 35.78 43.81 21.68
N PRO A 70 36.18 42.58 21.28
CA PRO A 70 35.57 41.27 21.53
C PRO A 70 36.64 40.26 22.01
N ASN A 71 36.24 39.08 22.49
CA ASN A 71 37.01 37.85 22.25
C ASN A 71 36.08 36.65 22.45
N LEU A 72 35.92 35.88 21.36
CA LEU A 72 35.37 34.53 21.40
C LEU A 72 36.34 33.61 22.17
N PRO A 73 35.82 32.53 22.76
CA PRO A 73 36.33 31.23 22.34
C PRO A 73 35.24 30.29 21.86
N SER A 74 35.70 29.46 20.94
CA SER A 74 35.04 28.42 20.19
C SER A 74 34.47 27.29 21.04
N GLN A 75 33.51 26.62 20.42
CA GLN A 75 33.04 25.24 20.61
C GLN A 75 33.95 24.35 21.47
N ASP A 76 33.36 23.78 22.52
CA ASP A 76 33.14 22.35 22.63
C ASP A 76 32.37 22.07 23.93
N HIS A 77 31.24 21.38 23.84
CA HIS A 77 30.77 20.50 24.92
C HIS A 77 29.66 19.58 24.41
N SER A 78 30.09 18.36 24.13
CA SER A 78 29.36 17.11 24.30
C SER A 78 28.63 17.08 25.65
N LEU A 79 27.31 16.81 25.61
CA LEU A 79 26.52 16.41 26.78
C LEU A 79 25.61 15.24 26.40
N GLN A 80 26.20 14.06 26.60
CA GLN A 80 25.65 12.89 27.27
C GLN A 80 24.12 12.76 27.31
N GLN A 81 23.67 11.76 26.54
CA GLN A 81 22.39 11.08 26.71
C GLN A 81 22.23 10.59 28.15
N THR A 82 21.33 11.20 28.89
CA THR A 82 20.64 10.54 29.99
C THR A 82 19.35 9.94 29.45
N THR A 83 19.30 8.61 29.51
CA THR A 83 18.17 7.77 29.12
C THR A 83 16.89 8.19 29.85
N ASN A 84 15.97 8.77 29.10
CA ASN A 84 14.56 8.80 29.48
C ASN A 84 13.78 8.25 28.28
N LYS A 85 13.23 7.04 28.41
CA LYS A 85 12.27 6.45 27.48
C LYS A 85 11.00 7.31 27.52
N GLY A 86 11.01 8.44 26.82
CA GLY A 86 9.90 9.36 26.63
C GLY A 86 9.63 9.50 25.15
N SER A 87 8.36 9.42 24.76
CA SER A 87 7.88 9.48 23.38
C SER A 87 8.58 10.56 22.54
N SER A 88 9.12 10.16 21.39
CA SER A 88 9.85 10.95 20.39
C SER A 88 9.02 12.00 19.64
N ASN A 89 7.81 12.32 20.10
CA ASN A 89 6.88 13.22 19.43
C ASN A 89 6.96 14.63 20.02
N LEU A 90 7.24 15.62 19.17
CA LEU A 90 7.39 17.03 19.50
C LEU A 90 6.16 17.81 18.98
N PRO A 91 5.71 18.87 19.68
CA PRO A 91 4.69 19.76 19.14
C PRO A 91 5.11 20.31 17.77
N PHE A 92 4.18 20.42 16.83
CA PHE A 92 4.50 20.85 15.45
C PHE A 92 5.18 22.22 15.41
N SER A 93 4.91 23.09 16.39
CA SER A 93 5.51 24.42 16.53
C SER A 93 7.02 24.41 16.75
N TYR A 94 7.61 23.26 17.10
CA TYR A 94 9.06 23.07 17.16
C TYR A 94 9.70 23.22 15.76
N TYR A 95 8.95 22.92 14.70
CA TYR A 95 9.39 22.99 13.32
C TYR A 95 8.92 24.29 12.67
N SER A 96 9.83 25.26 12.50
CA SER A 96 9.51 26.57 11.91
C SER A 96 9.05 26.52 10.45
N PHE A 97 9.40 25.44 9.73
CA PHE A 97 8.96 25.20 8.35
C PHE A 97 7.53 24.65 8.24
N VAL A 98 6.88 24.33 9.36
CA VAL A 98 5.50 23.81 9.41
C VAL A 98 4.52 24.91 9.80
N GLN A 99 3.32 24.89 9.23
CA GLN A 99 2.24 25.79 9.59
C GLN A 99 0.92 25.08 9.89
N PHE A 100 0.11 25.73 10.70
CA PHE A 100 -1.29 25.37 10.93
C PHE A 100 -2.12 26.64 10.72
N SER A 101 -2.69 26.79 9.51
CA SER A 101 -3.27 28.03 9.01
C SER A 101 -4.47 28.50 9.86
N ARG A 102 -5.35 27.60 10.27
CA ARG A 102 -6.60 27.93 10.97
C ARG A 102 -6.59 27.72 12.49
N LEU A 103 -5.42 27.67 13.16
CA LEU A 103 -5.38 27.28 14.57
C LEU A 103 -6.21 28.22 15.46
N GLY A 104 -6.17 29.52 15.16
CA GLY A 104 -6.95 30.54 15.88
C GLY A 104 -8.45 30.55 15.56
N GLN A 105 -8.90 29.83 14.54
CA GLN A 105 -10.32 29.75 14.14
C GLN A 105 -11.02 28.50 14.67
N ILE A 106 -10.25 27.51 15.13
CA ILE A 106 -10.77 26.26 15.70
C ILE A 106 -11.19 26.52 17.16
N LYS A 107 -12.32 25.93 17.56
CA LYS A 107 -12.82 26.06 18.93
C LYS A 107 -11.83 25.44 19.91
N GLU A 108 -11.68 26.02 21.09
CA GLU A 108 -10.76 25.55 22.13
C GLU A 108 -10.97 24.06 22.48
N CYS A 109 -12.23 23.60 22.56
CA CYS A 109 -12.56 22.20 22.79
C CYS A 109 -12.01 21.26 21.70
N ASP A 110 -12.05 21.69 20.44
CA ASP A 110 -11.55 20.93 19.30
C ASP A 110 -10.01 20.94 19.27
N VAL A 111 -9.37 22.04 19.66
CA VAL A 111 -7.90 22.09 19.84
C VAL A 111 -7.44 21.13 20.93
N LEU A 112 -8.10 21.12 22.10
CA LEU A 112 -7.81 20.18 23.18
C LEU A 112 -8.00 18.73 22.73
N LEU A 113 -9.00 18.49 21.88
CA LEU A 113 -9.27 17.18 21.32
C LEU A 113 -8.15 16.74 20.35
N LEU A 114 -7.72 17.62 19.44
CA LEU A 114 -6.59 17.38 18.53
C LEU A 114 -5.29 17.13 19.29
N GLU A 115 -5.05 17.89 20.35
CA GLU A 115 -3.90 17.72 21.24
C GLU A 115 -3.94 16.37 21.96
N SER A 116 -5.08 16.00 22.53
CA SER A 116 -5.26 14.71 23.23
C SER A 116 -5.06 13.50 22.33
N ARG A 117 -5.25 13.65 21.01
CA ARG A 117 -5.02 12.61 20.00
C ARG A 117 -3.65 12.69 19.34
N GLY A 118 -2.79 13.62 19.77
CA GLY A 118 -1.46 13.81 19.21
C GLY A 118 -1.46 14.29 17.75
N CYS A 119 -2.55 14.88 17.26
CA CYS A 119 -2.65 15.40 15.89
C CYS A 119 -1.73 16.61 15.66
N LEU A 120 -1.43 17.35 16.73
CA LEU A 120 -0.56 18.53 16.73
C LEU A 120 0.91 18.19 17.00
N HIS A 121 1.29 16.92 16.89
CA HIS A 121 2.66 16.46 17.14
C HIS A 121 3.28 15.80 15.92
N LEU A 122 4.57 16.06 15.71
CA LEU A 122 5.41 15.46 14.69
C LEU A 122 6.53 14.67 15.36
N PRO A 123 7.06 13.61 14.73
CA PRO A 123 8.17 12.86 15.30
C PRO A 123 9.45 13.71 15.36
N SER A 124 10.48 13.24 16.07
CA SER A 124 11.81 13.86 16.13
C SER A 124 12.41 14.05 14.73
N GLN A 125 13.33 15.02 14.58
CA GLN A 125 13.87 15.41 13.27
C GLN A 125 14.45 14.23 12.45
N SER A 126 15.18 13.30 13.09
CA SER A 126 15.75 12.14 12.40
C SER A 126 14.66 11.24 11.81
N VAL A 127 13.68 10.87 12.64
CA VAL A 127 12.52 10.07 12.22
C VAL A 127 11.75 10.81 11.12
N LEU A 128 11.44 12.09 11.33
CA LEU A 128 10.73 12.92 10.35
C LEU A 128 11.43 12.95 8.99
N GLU A 129 12.75 13.15 8.99
CA GLU A 129 13.57 13.15 7.77
C GLU A 129 13.55 11.79 7.07
N THR A 130 13.62 10.68 7.80
CA THR A 130 13.51 9.35 7.19
C THR A 130 12.18 9.15 6.48
N PHE A 131 11.05 9.51 7.10
CA PHE A 131 9.74 9.44 6.45
C PHE A 131 9.68 10.29 5.17
N VAL A 132 10.18 11.54 5.23
CA VAL A 132 10.19 12.44 4.08
C VAL A 132 11.08 11.89 2.95
N ARG A 133 12.25 11.34 3.26
CA ARG A 133 13.10 10.67 2.25
C ARG A 133 12.38 9.50 1.59
N HIS A 134 11.70 8.65 2.38
CA HIS A 134 10.94 7.52 1.84
C HIS A 134 9.71 7.94 1.03
N TYR A 135 9.10 9.08 1.35
CA TYR A 135 8.07 9.69 0.51
C TYR A 135 8.61 10.00 -0.89
N PHE A 136 9.73 10.71 -1.00
CA PHE A 136 10.30 11.07 -2.30
C PHE A 136 10.92 9.89 -3.04
N LEU A 137 11.42 8.89 -2.32
CA LEU A 137 11.92 7.64 -2.90
C LEU A 137 10.80 6.79 -3.51
N TYR A 138 9.69 6.58 -2.80
CA TYR A 138 8.75 5.50 -3.12
C TYR A 138 7.30 5.95 -3.43
N VAL A 139 6.86 7.09 -2.90
CA VAL A 139 5.51 7.62 -3.15
C VAL A 139 5.51 8.57 -4.34
N HIS A 140 6.37 9.60 -4.31
CA HIS A 140 6.44 10.67 -5.31
C HIS A 140 6.57 10.15 -6.76
N PRO A 141 7.38 9.12 -7.07
CA PRO A 141 7.49 8.60 -8.44
C PRO A 141 6.21 7.99 -9.03
N THR A 142 5.23 7.65 -8.18
CA THR A 142 3.91 7.12 -8.61
C THR A 142 2.79 8.13 -8.40
N LEU A 143 3.04 9.20 -7.66
CA LEU A 143 2.07 10.23 -7.31
C LEU A 143 2.78 11.60 -7.09
N PRO A 144 3.19 12.29 -8.16
CA PRO A 144 4.03 13.49 -8.11
C PRO A 144 3.24 14.76 -7.76
N ILE A 145 2.60 14.78 -6.60
CA ILE A 145 1.69 15.87 -6.17
C ILE A 145 2.41 17.12 -5.64
N LEU A 146 3.70 17.03 -5.33
CA LEU A 146 4.52 18.11 -4.77
C LEU A 146 5.68 18.41 -5.70
N ASP A 147 6.23 19.62 -5.61
CA ASP A 147 7.56 19.94 -6.16
C ASP A 147 8.62 19.54 -5.13
N GLU A 148 9.44 18.55 -5.47
CA GLU A 148 10.49 18.04 -4.58
C GLU A 148 11.54 19.10 -4.24
N THR A 149 12.03 19.85 -5.23
CA THR A 149 13.07 20.88 -5.02
C THR A 149 12.54 21.96 -4.10
N LYS A 150 11.34 22.47 -4.39
CA LYS A 150 10.67 23.47 -3.55
C LYS A 150 10.44 22.96 -2.13
N PHE A 151 10.02 21.71 -1.99
CA PHE A 151 9.82 21.08 -0.68
C PHE A 151 11.11 21.05 0.13
N TRP A 152 12.23 20.56 -0.43
CA TRP A 152 13.50 20.48 0.29
C TRP A 152 14.02 21.86 0.70
N HIS A 153 13.84 22.89 -0.14
CA HIS A 153 14.19 24.26 0.23
C HIS A 153 13.42 24.76 1.47
N ILE A 154 12.12 24.48 1.56
CA ILE A 154 11.29 24.83 2.73
C ILE A 154 11.69 23.98 3.95
N PHE A 155 11.79 22.67 3.78
CA PHE A 155 12.11 21.71 4.84
C PHE A 155 13.48 22.00 5.50
N ARG A 156 14.49 22.30 4.68
CA ARG A 156 15.85 22.66 5.14
C ARG A 156 16.00 24.13 5.52
N GLN A 157 14.97 24.96 5.28
CA GLN A 157 15.00 26.41 5.50
C GLN A 157 16.16 27.09 4.76
N ARG A 158 16.47 26.62 3.54
CA ARG A 158 17.64 27.04 2.76
C ARG A 158 17.52 28.46 2.15
N HIS A 159 16.41 29.16 2.38
CA HIS A 159 16.20 30.56 2.00
C HIS A 159 15.29 31.28 3.01
N LYS A 160 15.29 32.62 3.03
CA LYS A 160 14.30 33.44 3.75
C LYS A 160 12.92 33.44 3.05
N VAL A 161 12.48 32.28 2.56
CA VAL A 161 11.16 32.12 1.97
C VAL A 161 10.16 32.00 3.13
N HIS A 162 9.10 32.81 3.10
CA HIS A 162 8.06 32.80 4.15
C HIS A 162 7.07 31.64 4.00
N GLU A 163 7.19 30.83 2.95
CA GLU A 163 6.36 29.64 2.73
C GLU A 163 6.65 28.55 3.77
N ARG A 164 5.60 27.82 4.14
CA ARG A 164 5.63 26.74 5.12
C ARG A 164 4.75 25.59 4.67
N ILE A 165 5.10 24.38 5.09
CA ILE A 165 4.36 23.16 4.78
C ILE A 165 3.14 23.08 5.71
N PRO A 166 1.91 22.95 5.19
CA PRO A 166 0.72 22.71 6.02
C PRO A 166 0.86 21.42 6.82
N LEU A 167 0.56 21.46 8.13
CA LEU A 167 0.68 20.30 9.02
C LEU A 167 -0.10 19.09 8.51
N VAL A 168 -1.32 19.31 8.03
CA VAL A 168 -2.19 18.24 7.53
C VAL A 168 -1.58 17.51 6.33
N LEU A 169 -0.95 18.27 5.43
CA LEU A 169 -0.27 17.72 4.26
C LEU A 169 0.99 16.96 4.67
N LEU A 170 1.80 17.52 5.57
CA LEU A 170 2.99 16.81 6.07
C LEU A 170 2.61 15.49 6.75
N GLN A 171 1.60 15.49 7.63
CA GLN A 171 1.10 14.26 8.26
C GLN A 171 0.59 13.25 7.21
N ALA A 172 -0.09 13.72 6.16
CA ALA A 172 -0.52 12.85 5.06
C ALA A 172 0.65 12.25 4.28
N MET A 173 1.75 13.00 4.10
CA MET A 173 3.00 12.47 3.52
C MET A 173 3.60 11.39 4.42
N LEU A 174 3.67 11.61 5.73
CA LEU A 174 4.17 10.60 6.68
C LEU A 174 3.30 9.33 6.64
N PHE A 175 1.98 9.48 6.56
CA PHE A 175 1.06 8.37 6.39
C PHE A 175 1.36 7.55 5.13
N ALA A 176 1.53 8.21 3.98
CA ALA A 176 1.81 7.55 2.72
C ALA A 176 3.17 6.84 2.73
N ALA A 177 4.18 7.44 3.37
CA ALA A 177 5.52 6.88 3.48
C ALA A 177 5.67 5.78 4.54
N ALA A 178 4.74 5.70 5.50
CA ALA A 178 4.81 4.77 6.64
C ALA A 178 4.98 3.31 6.24
N ALA A 179 4.50 2.91 5.06
CA ALA A 179 4.64 1.54 4.58
C ALA A 179 6.08 1.18 4.15
N PHE A 180 6.96 2.17 3.93
CA PHE A 180 8.28 1.99 3.35
C PHE A 180 9.43 2.21 4.33
N ILE A 181 9.16 2.78 5.50
CA ILE A 181 10.22 3.05 6.48
C ILE A 181 10.79 1.74 7.07
N PRO A 182 12.03 1.77 7.58
CA PRO A 182 12.59 0.67 8.37
C PRO A 182 11.83 0.46 9.68
N LEU A 183 11.82 -0.78 10.18
CA LEU A 183 11.10 -1.15 11.42
C LEU A 183 11.69 -0.45 12.65
N GLU A 184 12.98 -0.14 12.63
CA GLU A 184 13.69 0.62 13.67
C GLU A 184 13.09 2.02 13.81
N VAL A 185 12.72 2.64 12.68
CA VAL A 185 12.11 3.97 12.66
C VAL A 185 10.67 3.91 13.16
N ALA A 186 9.94 2.83 12.88
CA ALA A 186 8.63 2.58 13.48
C ALA A 186 8.71 2.43 15.00
N ASN A 187 9.71 1.69 15.50
CA ASN A 187 9.97 1.53 16.93
C ASN A 187 10.29 2.87 17.59
N GLN A 188 11.10 3.72 16.94
CA GLN A 188 11.38 5.07 17.40
C GLN A 188 10.14 5.97 17.37
N TYR A 189 9.23 5.79 16.41
CA TYR A 189 7.93 6.47 16.37
C TYR A 189 6.98 6.01 17.51
N GLY A 190 7.23 4.83 18.07
CA GLY A 190 6.51 4.28 19.22
C GLY A 190 5.63 3.09 18.92
N SER A 191 5.88 2.34 17.84
CA SER A 191 5.13 1.15 17.47
C SER A 191 6.04 0.05 16.90
N ALA A 192 5.74 -1.22 17.21
CA ALA A 192 6.44 -2.38 16.66
C ALA A 192 5.88 -2.87 15.31
N SER A 193 4.86 -2.20 14.77
CA SER A 193 4.17 -2.58 13.53
C SER A 193 4.02 -1.38 12.60
N LEU A 194 4.40 -1.56 11.33
CA LEU A 194 4.23 -0.55 10.28
C LEU A 194 2.75 -0.29 10.01
N VAL A 195 1.90 -1.32 10.11
CA VAL A 195 0.44 -1.19 9.99
C VAL A 195 -0.09 -0.27 11.09
N ASP A 196 0.34 -0.46 12.34
CA ASP A 196 -0.11 0.37 13.47
C ASP A 196 0.39 1.82 13.36
N VAL A 197 1.63 2.04 12.89
CA VAL A 197 2.13 3.40 12.60
C VAL A 197 1.26 4.07 11.56
N ARG A 198 1.02 3.37 10.45
CA ARG A 198 0.23 3.86 9.33
C ARG A 198 -1.20 4.19 9.75
N ASP A 199 -1.86 3.31 10.49
CA ASP A 199 -3.20 3.54 11.02
C ASP A 199 -3.23 4.72 11.99
N SER A 200 -2.27 4.82 12.90
CA SER A 200 -2.17 5.94 13.84
C SER A 200 -2.07 7.28 13.11
N ILE A 201 -1.20 7.38 12.10
CA ILE A 201 -1.05 8.62 11.31
C ILE A 201 -2.31 8.87 10.47
N PHE A 202 -2.90 7.85 9.85
CA PHE A 202 -4.17 8.00 9.12
C PHE A 202 -5.26 8.63 10.01
N HIS A 203 -5.43 8.13 11.23
CA HIS A 203 -6.38 8.71 12.18
C HIS A 203 -6.04 10.16 12.53
N LYS A 204 -4.76 10.50 12.73
CA LYS A 204 -4.35 11.90 12.96
C LYS A 204 -4.73 12.80 11.79
N VAL A 205 -4.47 12.39 10.56
CA VAL A 205 -4.78 13.17 9.36
C VAL A 205 -6.29 13.30 9.16
N THR A 206 -7.07 12.24 9.38
CA THR A 206 -8.54 12.31 9.26
C THR A 206 -9.17 13.23 10.29
N TRP A 207 -8.65 13.28 11.53
CA TRP A 207 -9.05 14.28 12.52
C TRP A 207 -8.72 15.70 12.07
N LEU A 208 -7.49 15.94 11.60
CA LEU A 208 -7.11 17.25 11.04
C LEU A 208 -8.00 17.64 9.85
N TYR A 209 -8.27 16.72 8.92
CA TYR A 209 -9.16 16.94 7.80
C TYR A 209 -10.58 17.33 8.26
N SER A 210 -11.14 16.60 9.24
CA SER A 210 -12.50 16.84 9.76
C SER A 210 -12.68 18.21 10.41
N MET A 211 -11.60 18.82 10.90
CA MET A 211 -11.61 20.14 11.53
C MET A 211 -11.40 21.29 10.53
N ASN A 212 -11.33 20.99 9.22
CA ASN A 212 -11.19 21.96 8.13
C ASN A 212 -9.99 22.92 8.36
N VAL A 213 -8.82 22.35 8.65
CA VAL A 213 -7.63 23.05 9.17
C VAL A 213 -6.91 23.95 8.16
N ASP A 214 -7.26 23.87 6.88
CA ASP A 214 -6.70 24.68 5.79
C ASP A 214 -7.81 25.15 4.83
N ASP A 215 -7.62 26.32 4.20
CA ASP A 215 -8.55 26.94 3.24
C ASP A 215 -8.22 26.52 1.81
N ASP A 216 -6.96 26.16 1.55
CA ASP A 216 -6.48 25.92 0.20
C ASP A 216 -7.02 24.59 -0.32
N PRO A 217 -7.91 24.60 -1.33
CA PRO A 217 -8.47 23.38 -1.90
C PRO A 217 -7.40 22.47 -2.51
N VAL A 218 -6.26 23.03 -2.96
CA VAL A 218 -5.13 22.23 -3.46
C VAL A 218 -4.48 21.44 -2.33
N VAL A 219 -4.24 22.06 -1.16
CA VAL A 219 -3.69 21.37 0.02
C VAL A 219 -4.63 20.26 0.50
N MET A 220 -5.93 20.55 0.54
CA MET A 220 -6.94 19.58 0.95
C MET A 220 -7.11 18.45 -0.06
N SER A 221 -6.94 18.74 -1.35
CA SER A 221 -6.90 17.73 -2.41
C SER A 221 -5.67 16.84 -2.30
N GLN A 222 -4.47 17.41 -2.19
CA GLN A 222 -3.22 16.68 -1.99
C GLN A 222 -3.29 15.75 -0.77
N THR A 223 -3.81 16.26 0.35
CA THR A 223 -4.05 15.49 1.58
C THR A 223 -4.98 14.30 1.32
N ALA A 224 -6.16 14.55 0.76
CA ALA A 224 -7.14 13.49 0.48
C ALA A 224 -6.62 12.47 -0.55
N LEU A 225 -5.82 12.92 -1.52
CA LEU A 225 -5.22 12.06 -2.53
C LEU A 225 -4.19 11.11 -1.91
N LEU A 226 -3.38 11.58 -0.96
CA LEU A 226 -2.50 10.72 -0.18
C LEU A 226 -3.31 9.73 0.67
N LEU A 227 -4.40 10.17 1.32
CA LEU A 227 -5.29 9.28 2.08
C LEU A 227 -5.97 8.20 1.22
N SER A 228 -6.02 8.35 -0.10
CA SER A 228 -6.49 7.29 -1.00
C SER A 228 -5.58 6.05 -1.02
N TYR A 229 -4.38 6.11 -0.41
CA TYR A 229 -3.56 4.93 -0.15
C TYR A 229 -4.13 4.07 0.98
N TYR A 230 -5.03 4.59 1.81
CA TYR A 230 -5.61 3.83 2.91
C TYR A 230 -6.54 2.74 2.39
N ASN A 231 -6.34 1.54 2.93
CA ASN A 231 -7.15 0.36 2.68
C ASN A 231 -7.40 -0.31 4.03
N THR A 232 -8.63 -0.75 4.24
CA THR A 232 -8.98 -1.55 5.41
C THR A 232 -10.08 -2.54 5.04
N HIS A 233 -10.07 -3.71 5.67
CA HIS A 233 -11.16 -4.67 5.52
C HIS A 233 -12.51 -4.17 6.06
N ARG A 234 -12.51 -3.19 6.97
CA ARG A 234 -13.72 -2.61 7.56
C ARG A 234 -14.46 -1.66 6.62
N ASP A 235 -13.71 -1.02 5.72
CA ASP A 235 -14.20 -0.11 4.69
C ASP A 235 -13.39 -0.34 3.42
N THR A 236 -13.82 -1.34 2.65
CA THR A 236 -13.18 -1.74 1.40
C THR A 236 -13.21 -0.64 0.35
N LYS A 237 -14.14 0.33 0.45
CA LYS A 237 -14.30 1.45 -0.47
C LYS A 237 -13.57 2.71 -0.01
N SER A 238 -12.81 2.66 1.09
CA SER A 238 -12.13 3.84 1.67
C SER A 238 -11.23 4.57 0.66
N ASN A 239 -10.40 3.83 -0.08
CA ASN A 239 -9.51 4.38 -1.11
C ASN A 239 -10.28 5.14 -2.22
N SER A 240 -11.40 4.59 -2.71
CA SER A 240 -12.26 5.23 -3.71
C SER A 240 -12.95 6.46 -3.15
N THR A 241 -13.39 6.42 -1.88
CA THR A 241 -14.00 7.56 -1.19
C THR A 241 -13.02 8.72 -1.06
N TRP A 242 -11.79 8.47 -0.61
CA TRP A 242 -10.75 9.48 -0.48
C TRP A 242 -10.30 10.04 -1.83
N LEU A 243 -10.22 9.21 -2.86
CA LEU A 243 -10.01 9.68 -4.23
C LEU A 243 -11.14 10.62 -4.69
N GLY A 244 -12.41 10.26 -4.46
CA GLY A 244 -13.54 11.12 -4.79
C GLY A 244 -13.55 12.45 -4.02
N ILE A 245 -13.08 12.44 -2.77
CA ILE A 245 -12.84 13.66 -1.99
C ILE A 245 -11.74 14.51 -2.63
N ALA A 246 -10.62 13.89 -3.00
CA ALA A 246 -9.49 14.56 -3.62
C ALA A 246 -9.87 15.24 -4.94
N ILE A 247 -10.62 14.53 -5.80
CA ILE A 247 -11.10 15.06 -7.09
C ILE A 247 -11.97 16.30 -6.88
N ARG A 248 -12.91 16.26 -5.93
CA ARG A 248 -13.77 17.42 -5.63
C ARG A 248 -12.98 18.63 -5.15
N HIS A 249 -11.98 18.41 -4.29
CA HIS A 249 -11.09 19.49 -3.85
C HIS A 249 -10.21 20.00 -4.99
N ALA A 250 -9.72 19.11 -5.88
CA ALA A 250 -8.95 19.50 -7.06
C ALA A 250 -9.78 20.40 -7.99
N GLN A 251 -11.05 20.04 -8.22
CA GLN A 251 -12.00 20.85 -9.00
C GLN A 251 -12.32 22.18 -8.33
N ALA A 252 -12.50 22.21 -7.01
CA ALA A 252 -12.68 23.46 -6.27
C ALA A 252 -11.45 24.39 -6.37
N GLY A 253 -10.25 23.81 -6.56
CA GLY A 253 -9.01 24.52 -6.86
C GLY A 253 -8.77 24.79 -8.35
N ASN A 254 -9.73 24.49 -9.23
CA ASN A 254 -9.62 24.59 -10.69
C ASN A 254 -8.46 23.79 -11.31
N ALA A 255 -8.03 22.72 -10.64
CA ALA A 255 -6.94 21.88 -11.13
C ALA A 255 -7.31 21.13 -12.42
N ASP A 256 -8.59 20.84 -12.64
CA ASP A 256 -9.11 20.25 -13.88
C ASP A 256 -9.14 21.23 -15.08
N GLN A 257 -8.84 22.51 -14.83
CA GLN A 257 -8.83 23.59 -15.82
C GLN A 257 -7.44 24.26 -15.89
N TYR A 258 -6.39 23.53 -15.49
CA TYR A 258 -5.01 24.05 -15.43
C TYR A 258 -4.51 24.59 -16.79
N ASP A 259 -5.04 24.09 -17.90
CA ASP A 259 -4.71 24.47 -19.27
C ASP A 259 -5.27 25.85 -19.64
N ILE A 260 -6.45 26.20 -19.14
CA ILE A 260 -7.08 27.52 -19.30
C ILE A 260 -6.33 28.58 -18.48
N LEU A 261 -5.71 28.19 -17.37
CA LEU A 261 -4.98 29.05 -16.44
C LEU A 261 -3.51 29.30 -16.87
N SER A 262 -3.26 29.31 -18.20
CA SER A 262 -1.93 29.27 -18.83
C SER A 262 -0.92 30.33 -18.39
N PHE A 263 -1.36 31.41 -17.73
CA PHE A 263 -0.53 32.52 -17.24
C PHE A 263 -0.39 32.57 -15.71
N SER A 264 -0.85 31.56 -14.97
CA SER A 264 -0.70 31.50 -13.51
C SER A 264 0.59 30.82 -13.09
N ASP A 265 1.27 31.37 -12.08
CA ASP A 265 2.42 30.72 -11.42
C ASP A 265 2.05 29.33 -10.83
N ASP A 266 0.75 29.09 -10.61
CA ASP A 266 0.21 27.83 -10.08
C ASP A 266 -0.08 26.76 -11.16
N ARG A 267 0.07 27.06 -12.46
CA ARG A 267 -0.27 26.12 -13.55
C ARG A 267 0.39 24.75 -13.35
N GLU A 268 1.69 24.75 -13.06
CA GLU A 268 2.46 23.51 -12.87
C GLU A 268 1.94 22.72 -11.66
N ARG A 269 1.71 23.40 -10.54
CA ARG A 269 1.15 22.82 -9.31
C ARG A 269 -0.23 22.19 -9.56
N LEU A 270 -1.09 22.88 -10.30
CA LEU A 270 -2.43 22.41 -10.65
C LEU A 270 -2.38 21.22 -11.63
N LYS A 271 -1.51 21.29 -12.65
CA LYS A 271 -1.28 20.19 -13.60
C LYS A 271 -0.79 18.93 -12.88
N ARG A 272 0.20 19.06 -12.00
CA ARG A 272 0.72 17.97 -11.14
C ARG A 272 -0.39 17.34 -10.30
N LEU A 273 -1.22 18.15 -9.66
CA LEU A 273 -2.33 17.66 -8.85
C LEU A 273 -3.37 16.89 -9.69
N TRP A 274 -3.82 17.45 -10.81
CA TRP A 274 -4.85 16.83 -11.64
C TRP A 274 -4.39 15.52 -12.25
N TRP A 275 -3.17 15.49 -12.80
CA TRP A 275 -2.58 14.26 -13.32
C TRP A 275 -2.36 13.20 -12.24
N SER A 276 -2.00 13.60 -11.02
CA SER A 276 -1.92 12.67 -9.90
C SER A 276 -3.30 12.09 -9.53
N CYS A 277 -4.38 12.87 -9.65
CA CYS A 277 -5.75 12.34 -9.50
C CYS A 277 -6.08 11.31 -10.60
N ILE A 278 -5.74 11.60 -11.87
CA ILE A 278 -5.95 10.71 -13.01
C ILE A 278 -5.21 9.39 -12.80
N LEU A 279 -3.90 9.45 -12.52
CA LEU A 279 -3.04 8.29 -12.26
C LEU A 279 -3.66 7.40 -11.17
N ARG A 280 -4.01 8.01 -10.03
CA ARG A 280 -4.57 7.29 -8.89
C ARG A 280 -5.92 6.64 -9.20
N ASP A 281 -6.79 7.33 -9.93
CA ASP A 281 -8.09 6.81 -10.38
C ASP A 281 -7.93 5.59 -11.31
N ARG A 282 -6.95 5.62 -12.22
CA ARG A 282 -6.67 4.45 -13.10
C ARG A 282 -6.13 3.26 -12.32
N MET A 283 -5.21 3.49 -11.39
CA MET A 283 -4.64 2.41 -10.57
C MET A 283 -5.69 1.76 -9.66
N ILE A 284 -6.55 2.57 -9.03
CA ILE A 284 -7.65 2.04 -8.19
C ILE A 284 -8.65 1.27 -9.07
N SER A 285 -9.06 1.81 -10.21
CA SER A 285 -10.00 1.14 -11.12
C SER A 285 -9.44 -0.20 -11.63
N LEU A 286 -8.19 -0.23 -12.10
CA LEU A 286 -7.54 -1.44 -12.59
C LEU A 286 -7.42 -2.51 -11.49
N GLY A 287 -7.05 -2.12 -10.26
CA GLY A 287 -6.76 -3.06 -9.18
C GLY A 287 -8.02 -3.56 -8.50
N THR A 288 -8.90 -2.64 -8.13
CA THR A 288 -10.13 -2.95 -7.40
C THR A 288 -11.32 -3.23 -8.32
N ARG A 289 -11.16 -3.18 -9.65
CA ARG A 289 -12.22 -3.48 -10.62
C ARG A 289 -13.44 -2.56 -10.50
N ARG A 290 -13.19 -1.32 -10.05
CA ARG A 290 -14.22 -0.29 -9.85
C ARG A 290 -14.30 0.65 -11.06
N PRO A 291 -15.46 1.24 -11.34
CA PRO A 291 -15.60 2.26 -12.37
C PRO A 291 -14.70 3.48 -12.12
N LEU A 292 -14.24 4.10 -13.21
CA LEU A 292 -13.50 5.36 -13.18
C LEU A 292 -14.35 6.50 -12.60
N GLN A 293 -13.73 7.36 -11.80
CA GLN A 293 -14.37 8.56 -11.26
C GLN A 293 -14.15 9.81 -12.13
N ILE A 294 -13.06 9.84 -12.91
CA ILE A 294 -12.74 10.91 -13.85
C ILE A 294 -12.97 10.39 -15.27
N LEU A 295 -14.07 10.81 -15.90
CA LEU A 295 -14.41 10.52 -17.30
C LEU A 295 -14.57 11.83 -18.12
N ASP A 296 -14.45 11.72 -19.44
CA ASP A 296 -14.61 12.78 -20.45
C ASP A 296 -15.91 13.60 -20.24
N PRO A 297 -15.90 14.95 -20.44
CA PRO A 297 -14.90 15.78 -21.13
C PRO A 297 -13.74 16.31 -20.29
N ARG A 298 -13.50 15.71 -19.12
CA ARG A 298 -12.49 16.19 -18.15
C ARG A 298 -11.10 15.56 -18.33
N LEU A 299 -10.89 14.80 -19.41
CA LEU A 299 -9.58 14.27 -19.76
C LEU A 299 -8.81 15.35 -20.52
N PRO A 300 -7.58 15.69 -20.10
CA PRO A 300 -6.73 16.56 -20.90
C PRO A 300 -6.53 15.98 -22.29
N SER A 301 -6.31 16.83 -23.29
CA SER A 301 -6.00 16.35 -24.63
C SER A 301 -4.84 15.34 -24.58
N GLN A 302 -4.88 14.34 -25.47
CA GLN A 302 -3.87 13.27 -25.58
C GLN A 302 -2.41 13.76 -25.77
N LYS A 303 -2.19 15.08 -25.83
CA LYS A 303 -0.92 15.77 -26.04
C LYS A 303 -0.45 16.61 -24.85
N ASP A 304 -1.15 16.62 -23.71
CA ASP A 304 -0.80 17.47 -22.55
C ASP A 304 -0.66 16.67 -21.24
N PHE A 305 0.11 15.59 -21.29
CA PHE A 305 0.49 14.81 -20.11
C PHE A 305 1.54 15.56 -19.29
N LEU A 306 1.82 15.12 -18.05
CA LEU A 306 3.00 15.61 -17.32
C LEU A 306 4.26 15.18 -18.09
N PHE A 307 4.89 16.14 -18.75
CA PHE A 307 6.11 15.92 -19.51
C PHE A 307 7.34 16.24 -18.65
N PHE A 308 8.51 15.87 -19.18
CA PHE A 308 9.80 16.23 -18.62
C PHE A 308 9.89 17.73 -18.27
N ASP A 309 9.35 18.60 -19.12
CA ASP A 309 9.38 20.07 -18.90
C ASP A 309 8.60 20.52 -17.66
N ASP A 310 7.56 19.78 -17.25
CA ASP A 310 6.78 20.08 -16.03
C ASP A 310 7.52 19.63 -14.75
N LEU A 311 8.65 18.92 -14.88
CA LEU A 311 9.46 18.37 -13.77
C LEU A 311 10.94 18.75 -13.85
N LYS A 312 11.30 19.68 -14.75
CA LYS A 312 12.70 19.98 -15.15
C LYS A 312 13.59 20.54 -14.04
N GLU A 313 13.01 21.13 -12.99
CA GLU A 313 13.76 21.69 -11.86
C GLU A 313 14.09 20.66 -10.78
N GLU A 314 13.42 19.49 -10.79
CA GLU A 314 13.63 18.45 -9.78
C GLU A 314 15.00 17.74 -9.84
N PRO A 315 15.57 17.44 -11.03
CA PRO A 315 16.87 16.76 -11.12
C PRO A 315 18.02 17.48 -10.41
N SER A 316 17.96 18.80 -10.29
CA SER A 316 19.01 19.60 -9.64
C SER A 316 18.82 19.76 -8.13
N GLY A 317 17.60 19.52 -7.62
CA GLY A 317 17.23 19.78 -6.22
C GLY A 317 16.80 18.56 -5.42
N SER A 318 16.84 17.35 -6.00
CA SER A 318 16.55 16.12 -5.27
C SER A 318 17.61 15.82 -4.22
N GLU A 319 17.18 15.46 -3.00
CA GLU A 319 18.07 14.97 -1.94
C GLU A 319 18.06 13.44 -1.80
N VAL A 320 17.28 12.74 -2.64
CA VAL A 320 17.16 11.28 -2.61
C VAL A 320 17.67 10.59 -3.87
N TYR A 321 17.86 11.34 -4.96
CA TYR A 321 18.40 10.85 -6.22
C TYR A 321 19.46 11.78 -6.76
N ASN A 322 20.49 11.21 -7.41
CA ASN A 322 21.35 12.00 -8.29
C ASN A 322 20.58 12.47 -9.54
N SER A 323 21.10 13.51 -10.21
CA SER A 323 20.41 14.16 -11.33
C SER A 323 20.04 13.18 -12.46
N ASN A 324 20.95 12.29 -12.86
CA ASN A 324 20.68 11.29 -13.91
C ASN A 324 19.56 10.32 -13.53
N THR A 325 19.59 9.82 -12.29
CA THR A 325 18.55 8.92 -11.77
C THR A 325 17.21 9.64 -11.73
N LYS A 326 17.20 10.87 -11.24
CA LYS A 326 15.98 11.68 -11.13
C LYS A 326 15.37 11.99 -12.50
N MET A 327 16.18 12.24 -13.54
CA MET A 327 15.67 12.39 -14.92
C MET A 327 15.01 11.10 -15.42
N ALA A 328 15.58 9.93 -15.14
CA ALA A 328 14.97 8.64 -15.49
C ALA A 328 13.65 8.41 -14.72
N ILE A 329 13.60 8.75 -13.44
CA ILE A 329 12.37 8.71 -12.62
C ILE A 329 11.29 9.65 -13.18
N ASN A 330 11.66 10.88 -13.57
CA ASN A 330 10.71 11.81 -14.20
C ASN A 330 10.19 11.27 -15.54
N SER A 331 11.04 10.58 -16.31
CA SER A 331 10.61 9.88 -17.53
C SER A 331 9.58 8.78 -17.24
N LEU A 332 9.76 8.03 -16.14
CA LEU A 332 8.80 7.00 -15.69
C LEU A 332 7.45 7.61 -15.27
N ILE A 333 7.43 8.81 -14.70
CA ILE A 333 6.19 9.54 -14.42
C ILE A 333 5.44 9.84 -15.73
N SER A 334 6.14 10.32 -16.76
CA SER A 334 5.54 10.56 -18.08
C SER A 334 4.99 9.27 -18.71
N TRP A 335 5.72 8.15 -18.61
CA TRP A 335 5.24 6.84 -19.06
C TRP A 335 3.97 6.39 -18.33
N GLN A 336 3.87 6.63 -17.02
CA GLN A 336 2.65 6.34 -16.25
C GLN A 336 1.48 7.21 -16.68
N CYS A 337 1.71 8.49 -17.01
CA CYS A 337 0.65 9.38 -17.50
C CYS A 337 0.14 8.93 -18.87
N GLU A 338 1.05 8.55 -19.78
CA GLU A 338 0.68 8.00 -21.08
C GLU A 338 -0.08 6.67 -20.93
N PHE A 339 0.38 5.77 -20.05
CA PHE A 339 -0.33 4.54 -19.72
C PHE A 339 -1.76 4.84 -19.25
N ALA A 340 -1.93 5.79 -18.33
CA ALA A 340 -3.24 6.15 -17.79
C ALA A 340 -4.21 6.61 -18.90
N VAL A 341 -3.72 7.26 -19.94
CA VAL A 341 -4.53 7.68 -21.08
C VAL A 341 -4.92 6.48 -21.94
N VAL A 342 -3.95 5.66 -22.34
CA VAL A 342 -4.19 4.46 -23.16
C VAL A 342 -5.19 3.51 -22.50
N VAL A 343 -5.11 3.36 -21.17
CA VAL A 343 -6.00 2.44 -20.44
C VAL A 343 -7.36 3.03 -20.08
N THR A 344 -7.61 4.33 -20.32
CA THR A 344 -8.87 4.96 -19.87
C THR A 344 -10.09 4.35 -20.56
N ASP A 345 -10.06 4.24 -21.89
CA ASP A 345 -11.18 3.63 -22.63
C ASP A 345 -11.30 2.13 -22.40
N ILE A 346 -10.17 1.45 -22.13
CA ILE A 346 -10.13 0.06 -21.72
C ILE A 346 -10.87 -0.11 -20.39
N LEU A 347 -10.50 0.66 -19.36
CA LEU A 347 -11.12 0.58 -18.03
C LEU A 347 -12.60 0.95 -18.06
N ALA A 348 -12.99 1.95 -18.87
CA ALA A 348 -14.40 2.32 -19.06
C ALA A 348 -15.21 1.20 -19.73
N MET A 349 -14.60 0.42 -20.63
CA MET A 349 -15.22 -0.77 -21.24
C MET A 349 -15.28 -1.96 -20.28
N LEU A 350 -14.21 -2.21 -19.52
CA LEU A 350 -14.09 -3.35 -18.62
C LEU A 350 -14.98 -3.21 -17.37
N TYR A 351 -15.03 -2.01 -16.79
CA TYR A 351 -15.72 -1.72 -15.53
C TYR A 351 -16.77 -0.60 -15.70
N PRO A 352 -17.84 -0.87 -16.45
CA PRO A 352 -18.89 0.10 -16.68
C PRO A 352 -19.57 0.49 -15.35
N GLY A 353 -19.76 1.78 -15.11
CA GLY A 353 -20.58 2.26 -13.99
C GLY A 353 -22.03 1.76 -14.07
N SER A 354 -22.77 1.83 -12.96
CA SER A 354 -24.14 1.30 -12.82
C SER A 354 -25.15 1.75 -13.89
N GLN A 355 -24.84 2.83 -14.63
CA GLN A 355 -25.68 3.33 -15.73
C GLN A 355 -25.54 2.53 -17.05
N SER A 356 -24.47 1.76 -17.25
CA SER A 356 -24.16 1.07 -18.53
C SER A 356 -24.62 -0.41 -18.58
N LEU A 357 -24.94 -1.02 -17.42
CA LEU A 357 -25.41 -2.42 -17.32
C LEU A 357 -26.77 -2.72 -18.00
N ARG A 358 -27.50 -1.71 -18.49
CA ARG A 358 -28.84 -1.87 -19.10
C ARG A 358 -28.85 -2.13 -20.62
N LEU A 359 -27.70 -2.08 -21.29
CA LEU A 359 -27.63 -2.13 -22.77
C LEU A 359 -26.86 -3.34 -23.28
N ARG A 360 -27.44 -4.55 -23.19
CA ARG A 360 -26.98 -5.68 -24.01
C ARG A 360 -28.09 -6.25 -24.87
N SER A 361 -28.12 -5.75 -26.10
CA SER A 361 -28.80 -6.32 -27.27
C SER A 361 -27.73 -6.88 -28.21
N LEU A 362 -28.03 -7.98 -28.91
CA LEU A 362 -27.12 -8.69 -29.82
C LEU A 362 -26.55 -7.81 -30.95
N ARG A 363 -27.20 -6.70 -31.33
CA ARG A 363 -26.69 -5.74 -32.35
C ARG A 363 -25.57 -4.82 -31.83
N ILE A 364 -25.34 -4.76 -30.52
CA ILE A 364 -24.31 -3.92 -29.90
C ILE A 364 -22.95 -4.65 -29.90
N MET A 365 -22.90 -5.98 -30.11
CA MET A 365 -21.69 -6.77 -29.89
C MET A 365 -20.61 -6.65 -30.98
N ASP A 366 -20.97 -6.45 -32.26
CA ASP A 366 -19.98 -6.29 -33.35
C ASP A 366 -19.21 -4.96 -33.26
N ASP A 367 -19.90 -3.90 -32.86
CA ASP A 367 -19.30 -2.59 -32.57
C ASP A 367 -18.38 -2.66 -31.34
N GLN A 368 -18.82 -3.36 -30.29
CA GLN A 368 -18.01 -3.60 -29.09
C GLN A 368 -16.75 -4.44 -29.39
N TRP A 369 -16.85 -5.44 -30.28
CA TRP A 369 -15.69 -6.24 -30.68
C TRP A 369 -14.67 -5.43 -31.46
N SER A 370 -15.12 -4.63 -32.43
CA SER A 370 -14.25 -3.76 -33.22
C SER A 370 -13.54 -2.75 -32.33
N LYS A 371 -14.27 -2.14 -31.38
CA LYS A 371 -13.70 -1.24 -30.38
C LYS A 371 -12.68 -1.97 -29.49
N LEU A 372 -12.98 -3.19 -29.04
CA LEU A 372 -12.06 -3.98 -28.21
C LEU A 372 -10.74 -4.29 -28.92
N GLU A 373 -10.79 -4.73 -30.17
CA GLU A 373 -9.58 -5.03 -30.95
C GLU A 373 -8.76 -3.77 -31.25
N GLN A 374 -9.42 -2.62 -31.49
CA GLN A 374 -8.73 -1.34 -31.60
C GLN A 374 -8.00 -0.97 -30.29
N LEU A 375 -8.69 -1.07 -29.15
CA LEU A 375 -8.08 -0.76 -27.85
C LEU A 375 -6.92 -1.70 -27.50
N LYS A 376 -7.02 -2.99 -27.85
CA LYS A 376 -5.89 -3.94 -27.71
C LYS A 376 -4.70 -3.54 -28.56
N HIS A 377 -4.94 -3.14 -29.81
CA HIS A 377 -3.88 -2.69 -30.72
C HIS A 377 -3.17 -1.45 -30.17
N ASP A 378 -3.92 -0.43 -29.77
CA ASP A 378 -3.37 0.82 -29.22
C ASP A 378 -2.54 0.55 -27.95
N PHE A 379 -3.04 -0.32 -27.08
CA PHE A 379 -2.32 -0.78 -25.89
C PHE A 379 -1.03 -1.54 -26.23
N SER A 380 -1.06 -2.43 -27.23
CA SER A 380 0.14 -3.15 -27.67
C SER A 380 1.20 -2.19 -28.19
N CYS A 381 0.82 -1.21 -29.02
CA CYS A 381 1.74 -0.20 -29.54
C CYS A 381 2.38 0.64 -28.43
N TRP A 382 1.63 0.99 -27.39
CA TRP A 382 2.19 1.63 -26.20
C TRP A 382 3.17 0.70 -25.47
N ASN A 383 2.77 -0.55 -25.22
CA ASN A 383 3.57 -1.51 -24.46
C ASN A 383 4.91 -1.81 -25.16
N ASP A 384 4.93 -1.93 -26.48
CA ASP A 384 6.16 -2.22 -27.23
C ASP A 384 7.16 -1.06 -27.15
N ARG A 385 6.67 0.18 -27.20
CA ARG A 385 7.52 1.37 -26.99
C ARG A 385 8.07 1.42 -25.57
N PHE A 386 7.22 1.17 -24.57
CA PHE A 386 7.65 1.16 -23.17
C PHE A 386 8.72 0.07 -22.92
N VAL A 387 8.50 -1.15 -23.40
CA VAL A 387 9.46 -2.26 -23.25
C VAL A 387 10.79 -1.94 -23.93
N SER A 388 10.77 -1.37 -25.15
CA SER A 388 11.99 -0.93 -25.84
C SER A 388 12.74 0.13 -25.03
N TRP A 389 12.03 1.14 -24.50
CA TRP A 389 12.64 2.16 -23.67
C TRP A 389 13.21 1.59 -22.35
N ALA A 390 12.50 0.67 -21.71
CA ALA A 390 12.91 0.04 -20.46
C ALA A 390 14.19 -0.78 -20.63
N GLN A 391 14.34 -1.50 -21.74
CA GLN A 391 15.55 -2.25 -22.07
C GLN A 391 16.78 -1.33 -22.24
N CYS A 392 16.57 -0.11 -22.75
CA CYS A 392 17.65 0.87 -22.92
C CYS A 392 18.15 1.48 -21.61
N GLN A 393 17.44 1.32 -20.48
CA GLN A 393 17.90 1.84 -19.18
C GLN A 393 19.11 1.05 -18.61
N GLY A 394 19.37 -0.16 -19.12
CA GLY A 394 20.58 -0.94 -18.82
C GLY A 394 20.60 -1.61 -17.44
N SER A 395 21.56 -2.53 -17.24
CA SER A 395 21.78 -3.28 -15.98
C SER A 395 22.44 -2.46 -14.86
N LEU A 396 22.99 -1.29 -15.18
CA LEU A 396 23.59 -0.32 -14.24
C LEU A 396 22.58 0.74 -13.77
N ALA A 397 21.30 0.59 -14.10
CA ALA A 397 20.26 1.49 -13.63
C ALA A 397 20.13 1.45 -12.10
N HIS A 398 19.94 2.62 -11.49
CA HIS A 398 19.65 2.72 -10.06
C HIS A 398 18.48 1.80 -9.66
N PRO A 399 18.52 1.10 -8.50
CA PRO A 399 17.47 0.14 -8.11
C PRO A 399 16.04 0.70 -8.18
N SER A 400 15.83 1.96 -7.82
CA SER A 400 14.52 2.61 -7.95
C SER A 400 14.01 2.68 -9.39
N ILE A 401 14.87 2.86 -10.39
CA ILE A 401 14.45 2.85 -11.81
C ILE A 401 13.89 1.47 -12.15
N LYS A 402 14.62 0.42 -11.77
CA LYS A 402 14.20 -0.97 -11.97
C LYS A 402 12.89 -1.28 -11.26
N LEU A 403 12.76 -0.88 -9.98
CA LEU A 403 11.54 -1.01 -9.19
C LEU A 403 10.31 -0.45 -9.93
N PHE A 404 10.39 0.77 -10.45
CA PHE A 404 9.25 1.41 -11.13
C PHE A 404 9.02 0.88 -12.55
N ILE A 405 10.06 0.41 -13.26
CA ILE A 405 9.89 -0.34 -14.51
C ILE A 405 9.09 -1.61 -14.24
N CYS A 406 9.46 -2.39 -13.23
CA CYS A 406 8.73 -3.60 -12.83
C CYS A 406 7.28 -3.26 -12.42
N SER A 407 7.07 -2.15 -11.69
CA SER A 407 5.72 -1.68 -11.33
C SER A 407 4.84 -1.42 -12.56
N ILE A 408 5.35 -0.67 -13.55
CA ILE A 408 4.61 -0.39 -14.79
C ILE A 408 4.39 -1.68 -15.59
N SER A 409 5.37 -2.59 -15.61
CA SER A 409 5.25 -3.91 -16.24
C SER A 409 4.12 -4.73 -15.61
N ILE A 410 4.00 -4.75 -14.27
CA ILE A 410 2.89 -5.41 -13.56
C ILE A 410 1.54 -4.76 -13.91
N HIS A 411 1.46 -3.43 -13.97
CA HIS A 411 0.24 -2.73 -14.41
C HIS A 411 -0.15 -3.13 -15.83
N SER A 412 0.81 -3.14 -16.76
CA SER A 412 0.63 -3.57 -18.14
C SER A 412 0.14 -5.02 -18.25
N GLN A 413 0.78 -5.94 -17.52
CA GLN A 413 0.33 -7.34 -17.52
C GLN A 413 -1.07 -7.49 -16.93
N THR A 414 -1.44 -6.70 -15.91
CA THR A 414 -2.80 -6.72 -15.35
C THR A 414 -3.84 -6.29 -16.38
N VAL A 415 -3.56 -5.25 -17.17
CA VAL A 415 -4.45 -4.82 -18.27
C VAL A 415 -4.60 -5.93 -19.31
N ARG A 416 -3.50 -6.57 -19.72
CA ARG A 416 -3.52 -7.70 -20.64
C ARG A 416 -4.38 -8.85 -20.12
N LEU A 417 -4.17 -9.26 -18.86
CA LEU A 417 -4.98 -10.30 -18.23
C LEU A 417 -6.48 -9.92 -18.20
N ALA A 418 -6.80 -8.67 -17.82
CA ALA A 418 -8.18 -8.19 -17.79
C ALA A 418 -8.83 -8.20 -19.19
N LEU A 419 -8.13 -7.74 -20.23
CA LEU A 419 -8.59 -7.82 -21.62
C LEU A 419 -8.81 -9.27 -22.07
N CYS A 420 -7.92 -10.21 -21.71
CA CYS A 420 -8.10 -11.63 -22.01
C CYS A 420 -9.37 -12.19 -21.35
N THR A 421 -9.59 -11.90 -20.06
CA THR A 421 -10.79 -12.37 -19.33
C THR A 421 -12.08 -11.78 -19.90
N TYR A 422 -12.08 -10.50 -20.26
CA TYR A 422 -13.23 -9.83 -20.89
C TYR A 422 -13.52 -10.38 -22.29
N THR A 423 -12.47 -10.64 -23.07
CA THR A 423 -12.61 -11.27 -24.38
C THR A 423 -13.25 -12.66 -24.24
N SER A 424 -12.75 -13.49 -23.32
CA SER A 424 -13.33 -14.81 -23.02
C SER A 424 -14.84 -14.71 -22.72
N ARG A 425 -15.24 -13.67 -21.97
CA ARG A 425 -16.64 -13.42 -21.64
C ARG A 425 -17.50 -13.13 -22.88
N ILE A 426 -17.07 -12.22 -23.75
CA ILE A 426 -17.79 -11.91 -25.00
C ILE A 426 -17.95 -13.16 -25.87
N LEU A 427 -16.88 -13.95 -26.02
CA LEU A 427 -16.92 -15.19 -26.80
C LEU A 427 -17.87 -16.22 -26.20
N SER A 428 -17.96 -16.28 -24.87
CA SER A 428 -18.79 -17.25 -24.14
C SER A 428 -20.30 -16.95 -24.26
N GLU A 429 -20.66 -15.66 -24.38
CA GLU A 429 -22.02 -15.15 -24.52
C GLU A 429 -22.53 -15.24 -25.98
N CYS A 430 -21.64 -15.31 -26.98
CA CYS A 430 -22.00 -15.25 -28.40
C CYS A 430 -22.08 -16.64 -29.06
N GLU A 431 -23.29 -17.12 -29.37
CA GLU A 431 -23.49 -18.44 -30.01
C GLU A 431 -22.81 -18.58 -31.38
N ALA A 432 -22.78 -17.51 -32.18
CA ALA A 432 -22.11 -17.49 -33.48
C ALA A 432 -20.58 -17.65 -33.38
N VAL A 433 -19.97 -17.27 -32.25
CA VAL A 433 -18.52 -17.24 -32.04
C VAL A 433 -17.99 -18.49 -31.34
N ARG A 434 -18.87 -19.34 -30.77
CA ARG A 434 -18.52 -20.68 -30.26
C ARG A 434 -17.83 -21.58 -31.31
N SER A 435 -17.98 -21.24 -32.59
CA SER A 435 -17.34 -21.89 -33.74
C SER A 435 -15.84 -21.60 -33.90
N GLN A 436 -15.27 -20.62 -33.18
CA GLN A 436 -13.89 -20.15 -33.37
C GLN A 436 -12.91 -20.61 -32.26
N LYS A 437 -12.71 -21.94 -32.14
CA LYS A 437 -11.71 -22.53 -31.23
C LYS A 437 -10.29 -21.96 -31.41
N SER A 438 -9.94 -21.54 -32.62
CA SER A 438 -8.63 -20.91 -32.92
C SER A 438 -8.43 -19.59 -32.19
N ARG A 439 -9.48 -18.76 -32.06
CA ARG A 439 -9.41 -17.50 -31.32
C ARG A 439 -9.25 -17.73 -29.82
N LEU A 440 -10.03 -18.67 -29.26
CA LEU A 440 -9.91 -19.06 -27.85
C LEU A 440 -8.49 -19.56 -27.51
N LYS A 441 -7.87 -20.32 -28.42
CA LYS A 441 -6.47 -20.76 -28.28
C LYS A 441 -5.49 -19.59 -28.27
N GLY A 442 -5.66 -18.62 -29.17
CA GLY A 442 -4.83 -17.40 -29.20
C GLY A 442 -4.92 -16.60 -27.89
N TYR A 443 -6.12 -16.43 -27.34
CA TYR A 443 -6.29 -15.74 -26.06
C TYR A 443 -5.72 -16.54 -24.89
N GLY A 444 -5.84 -17.86 -24.91
CA GLY A 444 -5.20 -18.72 -23.93
C GLY A 444 -3.68 -18.57 -23.90
N THR A 445 -3.04 -18.47 -25.07
CA THR A 445 -1.60 -18.20 -25.16
C THR A 445 -1.21 -16.81 -24.67
N GLU A 446 -2.03 -15.79 -24.97
CA GLU A 446 -1.80 -14.42 -24.49
C GLU A 446 -1.94 -14.31 -22.97
N LEU A 447 -2.99 -14.91 -22.41
CA LEU A 447 -3.24 -14.99 -20.96
C LEU A 447 -2.07 -15.67 -20.24
N GLN A 448 -1.62 -16.82 -20.77
CA GLN A 448 -0.49 -17.55 -20.23
C GLN A 448 0.81 -16.72 -20.31
N GLY A 449 1.08 -16.07 -21.45
CA GLY A 449 2.24 -15.20 -21.62
C GLY A 449 2.26 -14.03 -20.64
N GLY A 450 1.13 -13.36 -20.45
CA GLY A 450 1.00 -12.28 -19.46
C GLY A 450 1.22 -12.75 -18.02
N LEU A 451 0.68 -13.92 -17.67
CA LEU A 451 0.85 -14.54 -16.36
C LEU A 451 2.32 -14.90 -16.08
N PHE A 452 3.00 -15.51 -17.05
CA PHE A 452 4.43 -15.81 -16.94
C PHE A 452 5.26 -14.55 -16.80
N LYS A 453 5.03 -13.53 -17.64
CA LYS A 453 5.77 -12.28 -17.56
C LYS A 453 5.60 -11.62 -16.19
N MET A 454 4.37 -11.55 -15.66
CA MET A 454 4.14 -11.02 -14.31
C MET A 454 4.85 -11.84 -13.22
N THR A 455 4.92 -13.17 -13.38
CA THR A 455 5.64 -14.04 -12.44
C THR A 455 7.14 -13.76 -12.42
N GLU A 456 7.75 -13.53 -13.59
CA GLU A 456 9.16 -13.14 -13.69
C GLU A 456 9.42 -11.77 -13.03
N GLU A 457 8.54 -10.79 -13.22
CA GLU A 457 8.68 -9.48 -12.55
C GLU A 457 8.62 -9.62 -11.02
N VAL A 458 7.66 -10.42 -10.50
CA VAL A 458 7.55 -10.68 -9.05
C VAL A 458 8.78 -11.41 -8.54
N LYS A 459 9.28 -12.40 -9.28
CA LYS A 459 10.51 -13.11 -8.93
C LYS A 459 11.70 -12.14 -8.84
N GLU A 460 11.89 -11.29 -9.84
CA GLU A 460 12.97 -10.32 -9.89
C GLU A 460 12.93 -9.32 -8.72
N LEU A 461 11.73 -8.87 -8.35
CA LEU A 461 11.51 -7.99 -7.21
C LEU A 461 11.82 -8.67 -5.87
N ILE A 462 11.46 -9.94 -5.73
CA ILE A 462 11.75 -10.74 -4.53
C ILE A 462 13.26 -11.00 -4.42
N ASP A 463 13.89 -11.49 -5.49
CA ASP A 463 15.31 -11.82 -5.53
C ASP A 463 16.18 -10.57 -5.24
N SER A 464 15.73 -9.40 -5.71
CA SER A 464 16.41 -8.12 -5.49
C SER A 464 16.02 -7.42 -4.17
N ARG A 465 15.17 -8.03 -3.33
CA ARG A 465 14.60 -7.43 -2.09
C ARG A 465 13.91 -6.08 -2.28
N MET A 466 13.33 -5.85 -3.46
CA MET A 466 12.65 -4.60 -3.81
C MET A 466 11.12 -4.69 -3.68
N SER A 467 10.59 -5.90 -3.49
CA SER A 467 9.16 -6.19 -3.41
C SER A 467 8.42 -5.38 -2.33
N GLU A 468 9.11 -4.97 -1.27
CA GLU A 468 8.57 -4.18 -0.17
C GLU A 468 8.36 -2.69 -0.46
N TYR A 469 8.94 -2.17 -1.54
CA TYR A 469 8.91 -0.74 -1.90
C TYR A 469 7.85 -0.38 -2.93
N LEU A 470 6.94 -1.31 -3.22
CA LEU A 470 5.86 -1.12 -4.18
C LEU A 470 4.57 -0.62 -3.49
N PRO A 471 3.75 0.18 -4.19
CA PRO A 471 2.46 0.65 -3.66
C PRO A 471 1.49 -0.48 -3.32
N VAL A 472 0.59 -0.22 -2.36
CA VAL A 472 -0.48 -1.16 -1.96
C VAL A 472 -1.34 -1.70 -3.10
N SER A 473 -1.47 -0.95 -4.21
CA SER A 473 -2.24 -1.37 -5.39
C SER A 473 -1.71 -2.67 -6.01
N VAL A 474 -0.41 -2.97 -5.87
CA VAL A 474 0.19 -4.19 -6.41
C VAL A 474 -0.45 -5.46 -5.85
N MET A 475 -0.92 -5.44 -4.60
CA MET A 475 -1.63 -6.58 -4.03
C MET A 475 -2.91 -6.94 -4.77
N ALA A 476 -3.66 -5.94 -5.25
CA ALA A 476 -4.86 -6.22 -6.02
C ALA A 476 -4.52 -6.84 -7.39
N PHE A 477 -3.37 -6.48 -7.97
CA PHE A 477 -2.89 -7.01 -9.25
C PHE A 477 -2.42 -8.47 -9.18
N THR A 478 -1.94 -8.92 -8.02
CA THR A 478 -1.47 -10.30 -7.82
C THR A 478 -2.59 -11.31 -7.56
N ALA A 479 -3.82 -10.86 -7.33
CA ALA A 479 -4.97 -11.71 -6.99
C ALA A 479 -5.26 -12.80 -8.04
N LEU A 480 -5.46 -12.40 -9.30
CA LEU A 480 -5.74 -13.32 -10.41
C LEU A 480 -4.57 -14.28 -10.67
N PRO A 481 -3.31 -13.81 -10.79
CA PRO A 481 -2.15 -14.71 -10.90
C PRO A 481 -2.07 -15.76 -9.80
N MET A 482 -2.28 -15.36 -8.55
CA MET A 482 -2.24 -16.28 -7.41
C MET A 482 -3.34 -17.35 -7.52
N ILE A 483 -4.55 -16.98 -7.94
CA ILE A 483 -5.64 -17.93 -8.17
C ILE A 483 -5.32 -18.88 -9.32
N LEU A 484 -4.86 -18.36 -10.47
CA LEU A 484 -4.58 -19.19 -11.65
C LEU A 484 -3.42 -20.16 -11.42
N TRP A 485 -2.36 -19.74 -10.74
CA TRP A 485 -1.28 -20.66 -10.36
C TRP A 485 -1.74 -21.67 -9.31
N GLY A 486 -2.57 -21.26 -8.34
CA GLY A 486 -3.17 -22.17 -7.35
C GLY A 486 -4.02 -23.26 -8.02
N ILE A 487 -4.84 -22.89 -9.01
CA ILE A 487 -5.60 -23.84 -9.84
C ILE A 487 -4.65 -24.80 -10.57
N SER A 488 -3.60 -24.28 -11.22
CA SER A 488 -2.62 -25.12 -11.90
C SER A 488 -1.96 -26.15 -10.97
N VAL A 489 -1.58 -25.76 -9.76
CA VAL A 489 -1.03 -26.69 -8.76
C VAL A 489 -2.05 -27.78 -8.40
N ALA A 490 -3.32 -27.41 -8.25
CA ALA A 490 -4.38 -28.35 -7.89
C ALA A 490 -4.65 -29.42 -8.97
N VAL A 491 -4.46 -29.08 -10.26
CA VAL A 491 -4.80 -29.97 -11.38
C VAL A 491 -3.63 -30.71 -12.00
N SER A 492 -2.38 -30.29 -11.78
CA SER A 492 -1.21 -30.88 -12.45
C SER A 492 -0.83 -32.31 -12.01
N GLY A 493 -1.56 -32.93 -11.08
CA GLY A 493 -1.21 -34.26 -10.50
C GLY A 493 0.18 -34.28 -9.86
N GLU A 494 0.68 -35.44 -9.44
CA GLU A 494 2.07 -35.58 -8.97
C GLU A 494 3.04 -35.60 -10.16
N SER A 495 3.59 -34.44 -10.51
CA SER A 495 4.46 -34.27 -11.67
C SER A 495 5.49 -33.15 -11.48
N ILE A 496 6.56 -33.16 -12.31
CA ILE A 496 7.52 -32.05 -12.40
C ILE A 496 6.80 -30.71 -12.69
N THR A 497 5.73 -30.76 -13.47
CA THR A 497 4.90 -29.59 -13.80
C THR A 497 4.19 -29.04 -12.56
N GLN A 498 3.73 -29.89 -11.65
CA GLN A 498 3.16 -29.48 -10.37
C GLN A 498 4.18 -28.73 -9.52
N HIS A 499 5.40 -29.26 -9.42
CA HIS A 499 6.48 -28.60 -8.69
C HIS A 499 6.80 -27.21 -9.26
N GLN A 500 6.93 -27.09 -10.59
CA GLN A 500 7.15 -25.80 -11.25
C GLN A 500 6.00 -24.81 -11.01
N ASN A 501 4.75 -25.27 -11.01
CA ASN A 501 3.59 -24.43 -10.73
C ASN A 501 3.53 -24.03 -9.24
N ALA A 502 3.97 -24.90 -8.34
CA ALA A 502 4.04 -24.63 -6.90
C ALA A 502 5.07 -23.54 -6.59
N ILE A 503 6.23 -23.54 -7.27
CA ILE A 503 7.22 -22.45 -7.18
C ILE A 503 6.58 -21.12 -7.58
N LYS A 504 5.90 -21.06 -8.73
CA LYS A 504 5.27 -19.81 -9.21
C LYS A 504 4.19 -19.32 -8.26
N PHE A 505 3.36 -20.24 -7.75
CA PHE A 505 2.36 -19.93 -6.73
C PHE A 505 3.02 -19.39 -5.43
N SER A 506 4.14 -19.98 -5.01
CA SER A 506 4.86 -19.57 -3.79
C SER A 506 5.41 -18.14 -3.86
N LEU A 507 5.81 -17.66 -5.05
CA LEU A 507 6.25 -16.28 -5.25
C LEU A 507 5.14 -15.28 -4.91
N PHE A 508 3.91 -15.53 -5.37
CA PHE A 508 2.78 -14.66 -5.06
C PHE A 508 2.36 -14.76 -3.58
N LYS A 509 2.48 -15.95 -2.96
CA LYS A 509 2.29 -16.09 -1.50
C LYS A 509 3.32 -15.26 -0.72
N GLN A 510 4.59 -15.33 -1.11
CA GLN A 510 5.66 -14.57 -0.46
C GLN A 510 5.43 -13.06 -0.61
N MET A 511 5.05 -12.60 -1.81
CA MET A 511 4.64 -11.20 -2.04
C MET A 511 3.49 -10.80 -1.11
N SER A 512 2.46 -11.65 -0.97
CA SER A 512 1.33 -11.39 -0.09
C SER A 512 1.72 -11.30 1.39
N TYR A 513 2.68 -12.12 1.83
CA TYR A 513 3.20 -12.07 3.20
C TYR A 513 3.99 -10.79 3.46
N ILE A 514 4.87 -10.38 2.54
CA ILE A 514 5.63 -9.12 2.68
C ILE A 514 4.69 -7.92 2.86
N TYR A 515 3.55 -7.94 2.17
CA TYR A 515 2.57 -6.86 2.26
C TYR A 515 1.67 -6.92 3.48
N SER A 516 1.38 -8.09 4.05
CA SER A 516 0.63 -8.17 5.30
C SER A 516 1.38 -7.54 6.48
N LEU A 517 2.70 -7.42 6.39
CA LEU A 517 3.52 -6.71 7.36
C LEU A 517 3.42 -5.18 7.24
N ARG A 518 2.89 -4.65 6.13
CA ARG A 518 2.92 -3.22 5.76
C ARG A 518 1.53 -2.61 5.54
N TYR A 519 0.52 -3.43 5.24
CA TYR A 519 -0.84 -3.03 4.89
C TYR A 519 -1.88 -4.00 5.45
N ASP A 520 -3.12 -3.53 5.62
CA ASP A 520 -4.27 -4.40 5.89
C ASP A 520 -4.65 -5.20 4.62
N THR A 521 -4.18 -6.44 4.52
CA THR A 521 -4.45 -7.35 3.40
C THR A 521 -5.64 -8.29 3.62
N MET A 522 -6.35 -8.17 4.76
CA MET A 522 -7.38 -9.13 5.19
C MET A 522 -8.51 -9.29 4.17
N HIS A 523 -8.94 -8.19 3.54
CA HIS A 523 -9.98 -8.25 2.51
C HIS A 523 -9.53 -9.09 1.31
N LEU A 524 -8.31 -8.89 0.82
CA LEU A 524 -7.81 -9.61 -0.34
C LEU A 524 -7.61 -11.10 -0.04
N SER A 525 -7.07 -11.43 1.15
CA SER A 525 -6.97 -12.81 1.62
C SER A 525 -8.34 -13.48 1.65
N ALA A 526 -9.37 -12.78 2.14
CA ALA A 526 -10.74 -13.29 2.16
C ALA A 526 -11.32 -13.48 0.74
N VAL A 527 -11.05 -12.58 -0.20
CA VAL A 527 -11.46 -12.72 -1.60
C VAL A 527 -10.84 -13.97 -2.22
N VAL A 528 -9.53 -14.15 -2.09
CA VAL A 528 -8.80 -15.30 -2.63
C VAL A 528 -9.31 -16.60 -2.00
N GLN A 529 -9.54 -16.61 -0.69
CA GLN A 529 -10.07 -17.77 0.03
C GLN A 529 -11.47 -18.15 -0.46
N ARG A 530 -12.38 -17.17 -0.66
CA ARG A 530 -13.73 -17.41 -1.21
C ARG A 530 -13.68 -18.02 -2.60
N VAL A 531 -12.80 -17.49 -3.47
CA VAL A 531 -12.63 -18.03 -4.82
C VAL A 531 -12.11 -19.47 -4.78
N VAL A 532 -11.09 -19.76 -3.98
CA VAL A 532 -10.54 -21.11 -3.84
C VAL A 532 -11.59 -22.09 -3.29
N GLN A 533 -12.37 -21.68 -2.27
CA GLN A 533 -13.45 -22.49 -1.71
C GLN A 533 -14.54 -22.80 -2.74
N LEU A 534 -14.87 -21.84 -3.61
CA LEU A 534 -15.86 -22.03 -4.66
C LEU A 534 -15.41 -23.07 -5.70
N ILE A 535 -14.15 -23.01 -6.13
CA ILE A 535 -13.64 -23.88 -7.21
C ILE A 535 -13.32 -25.30 -6.66
N LYS A 536 -13.08 -25.43 -5.35
CA LYS A 536 -12.67 -26.69 -4.71
C LYS A 536 -13.57 -27.90 -5.07
N PRO A 537 -14.91 -27.88 -4.92
CA PRO A 537 -15.74 -29.05 -5.27
C PRO A 537 -15.63 -29.44 -6.75
N ALA A 538 -15.51 -28.45 -7.63
CA ALA A 538 -15.32 -28.65 -9.06
C ALA A 538 -13.98 -29.37 -9.32
N LEU A 539 -12.88 -28.86 -8.76
CA LEU A 539 -11.54 -29.45 -8.85
C LEU A 539 -11.48 -30.88 -8.29
N MET A 540 -12.13 -31.14 -7.16
CA MET A 540 -12.14 -32.46 -6.53
C MET A 540 -12.87 -33.47 -7.42
N THR A 541 -13.92 -33.06 -8.13
CA THR A 541 -14.63 -33.91 -9.11
C THR A 541 -13.78 -34.14 -10.36
N THR A 542 -12.98 -33.16 -10.80
CA THR A 542 -12.00 -33.35 -11.88
C THR A 542 -10.94 -34.38 -11.50
N VAL A 543 -10.31 -34.21 -10.34
CA VAL A 543 -9.13 -34.97 -9.90
C VAL A 543 -9.50 -36.38 -9.44
N LEU A 544 -10.67 -36.56 -8.81
CA LEU A 544 -11.11 -37.87 -8.29
C LEU A 544 -12.02 -38.63 -9.28
N GLY A 545 -12.59 -37.95 -10.29
CA GLY A 545 -13.65 -38.50 -11.15
C GLY A 545 -13.22 -39.17 -12.46
N ALA A 546 -12.02 -38.92 -13.01
CA ALA A 546 -11.63 -39.50 -14.30
C ALA A 546 -10.54 -40.57 -14.19
N LYS A 547 -10.95 -41.83 -14.16
CA LYS A 547 -10.13 -42.95 -14.65
C LYS A 547 -10.21 -43.00 -16.19
N SER A 548 -9.69 -42.01 -16.90
CA SER A 548 -9.36 -42.06 -18.34
C SER A 548 -8.66 -40.77 -18.81
N ASP A 549 -8.03 -40.83 -19.99
CA ASP A 549 -7.12 -39.88 -20.68
C ASP A 549 -7.53 -38.40 -20.83
N ASN A 550 -8.47 -37.88 -20.04
CA ASN A 550 -9.11 -36.58 -20.23
C ASN A 550 -8.98 -35.65 -19.02
N MET A 551 -7.91 -35.75 -18.23
CA MET A 551 -7.62 -34.87 -17.10
C MET A 551 -7.20 -33.47 -17.56
N ALA A 552 -7.67 -32.42 -16.87
CA ALA A 552 -7.12 -31.08 -17.06
C ALA A 552 -5.79 -31.00 -16.32
N THR A 553 -4.74 -30.47 -16.96
CA THR A 553 -3.38 -30.37 -16.42
C THR A 553 -2.96 -28.95 -16.09
N SER A 554 -3.76 -27.97 -16.53
CA SER A 554 -3.52 -26.54 -16.35
C SER A 554 -4.84 -25.76 -16.33
N PHE A 555 -4.82 -24.52 -15.82
CA PHE A 555 -5.97 -23.60 -15.98
C PHE A 555 -6.35 -23.37 -17.45
N LEU A 556 -5.39 -23.53 -18.38
CA LEU A 556 -5.63 -23.37 -19.81
C LEU A 556 -6.54 -24.47 -20.36
N ASP A 557 -6.42 -25.70 -19.84
CA ASP A 557 -7.32 -26.80 -20.18
C ASP A 557 -8.76 -26.49 -19.73
N ILE A 558 -8.90 -25.87 -18.56
CA ILE A 558 -10.20 -25.42 -18.04
C ILE A 558 -10.79 -24.33 -18.94
N LEU A 559 -9.99 -23.33 -19.33
CA LEU A 559 -10.41 -22.29 -20.29
C LEU A 559 -10.87 -22.91 -21.62
N MET A 560 -10.11 -23.85 -22.18
CA MET A 560 -10.39 -24.44 -23.49
C MET A 560 -11.60 -25.38 -23.48
N ARG A 561 -11.81 -26.12 -22.40
CA ARG A 561 -12.92 -27.09 -22.26
C ARG A 561 -14.21 -26.42 -21.78
N HIS A 562 -14.10 -25.43 -20.89
CA HIS A 562 -15.22 -24.78 -20.20
C HIS A 562 -15.06 -23.25 -20.17
N PRO A 563 -15.07 -22.57 -21.33
CA PRO A 563 -14.82 -21.13 -21.41
C PRO A 563 -15.86 -20.27 -20.68
N GLN A 564 -17.11 -20.73 -20.58
CA GLN A 564 -18.17 -20.05 -19.83
C GLN A 564 -17.84 -20.03 -18.33
N THR A 565 -17.51 -21.18 -17.74
CA THR A 565 -17.17 -21.24 -16.32
C THR A 565 -15.90 -20.46 -16.00
N PHE A 566 -14.86 -20.58 -16.84
CA PHE A 566 -13.66 -19.78 -16.66
C PHE A 566 -13.98 -18.27 -16.66
N SER A 567 -14.89 -17.84 -17.54
CA SER A 567 -15.35 -16.46 -17.57
C SER A 567 -16.17 -16.07 -16.33
N GLU A 568 -17.05 -16.93 -15.83
CA GLU A 568 -17.83 -16.68 -14.61
C GLU A 568 -16.93 -16.57 -13.38
N LEU A 569 -15.89 -17.41 -13.30
CA LEU A 569 -14.87 -17.34 -12.26
C LEU A 569 -14.16 -15.97 -12.25
N CYS A 570 -13.69 -15.52 -13.41
CA CYS A 570 -13.04 -14.22 -13.53
C CYS A 570 -14.00 -13.07 -13.16
N LEU A 571 -15.26 -13.14 -13.60
CA LEU A 571 -16.28 -12.15 -13.24
C LEU A 571 -16.54 -12.12 -11.73
N TYR A 572 -16.56 -13.27 -11.08
CA TYR A 572 -16.76 -13.37 -9.63
C TYR A 572 -15.60 -12.76 -8.85
N LEU A 573 -14.36 -13.03 -9.28
CA LEU A 573 -13.18 -12.34 -8.74
C LEU A 573 -13.32 -10.82 -8.88
N ASP A 574 -13.76 -10.33 -10.03
CA ASP A 574 -13.93 -8.90 -10.28
C ASP A 574 -14.98 -8.27 -9.36
N VAL A 575 -16.13 -8.94 -9.19
CA VAL A 575 -17.19 -8.52 -8.25
C VAL A 575 -16.65 -8.47 -6.82
N LEU A 576 -15.94 -9.51 -6.38
CA LEU A 576 -15.38 -9.57 -5.03
C LEU A 576 -14.33 -8.47 -4.78
N LEU A 577 -13.44 -8.19 -5.73
CA LEU A 577 -12.44 -7.11 -5.62
C LEU A 577 -13.08 -5.71 -5.64
N SER A 578 -14.21 -5.54 -6.34
CA SER A 578 -14.96 -4.29 -6.35
C SER A 578 -15.60 -3.95 -5.01
N ALA A 579 -15.80 -4.97 -4.17
CA ALA A 579 -16.49 -4.89 -2.89
C ALA A 579 -17.89 -4.24 -2.99
N ASP A 580 -18.59 -4.48 -4.11
CA ASP A 580 -19.92 -3.95 -4.33
C ASP A 580 -20.98 -4.87 -3.71
N ASP A 581 -21.13 -4.79 -2.38
CA ASP A 581 -22.14 -5.55 -1.60
C ASP A 581 -23.60 -5.33 -2.06
N LYS A 582 -23.86 -4.28 -2.87
CA LYS A 582 -25.19 -3.99 -3.44
C LYS A 582 -25.47 -4.71 -4.75
N THR A 583 -24.45 -5.26 -5.38
CA THR A 583 -24.63 -6.33 -6.34
C THR A 583 -24.60 -7.61 -5.53
N GLU A 584 -25.78 -8.16 -5.20
CA GLU A 584 -25.91 -9.61 -5.32
C GLU A 584 -25.21 -9.93 -6.64
N ALA A 585 -24.12 -10.71 -6.61
CA ALA A 585 -23.50 -11.21 -7.83
C ALA A 585 -24.69 -11.59 -8.74
N PRO A 586 -24.80 -11.08 -9.98
CA PRO A 586 -26.06 -11.14 -10.74
C PRO A 586 -26.63 -12.56 -10.86
N TYR A 587 -25.77 -13.54 -10.59
CA TYR A 587 -26.12 -14.86 -10.11
C TYR A 587 -25.21 -15.13 -8.90
N PRO A 588 -25.69 -15.58 -7.72
CA PRO A 588 -24.84 -16.44 -6.91
C PRO A 588 -24.33 -17.50 -7.89
N LEU A 589 -23.00 -17.63 -8.04
CA LEU A 589 -22.43 -18.70 -8.84
C LEU A 589 -23.06 -19.98 -8.33
N ASP A 590 -24.02 -20.49 -9.08
CA ASP A 590 -24.72 -21.68 -8.69
C ASP A 590 -23.66 -22.78 -8.70
N PRO A 591 -23.31 -23.37 -7.54
CA PRO A 591 -22.35 -24.48 -7.51
C PRO A 591 -22.80 -25.59 -8.48
N SER A 592 -24.12 -25.68 -8.72
CA SER A 592 -24.77 -26.58 -9.69
C SER A 592 -24.41 -26.31 -11.15
N ARG A 593 -23.97 -25.08 -11.50
CA ARG A 593 -23.45 -24.68 -12.82
C ARG A 593 -21.95 -24.92 -12.98
N MET A 594 -21.22 -25.12 -11.87
CA MET A 594 -19.85 -25.65 -11.87
C MET A 594 -19.81 -27.20 -11.89
N THR A 595 -20.85 -27.89 -11.42
CA THR A 595 -20.96 -29.36 -11.51
C THR A 595 -21.06 -29.98 -12.92
N PRO A 596 -21.62 -29.36 -13.98
CA PRO A 596 -21.69 -29.98 -15.31
C PRO A 596 -20.32 -30.06 -15.98
N ILE A 597 -19.32 -29.37 -15.43
CA ILE A 597 -17.93 -29.40 -15.88
C ILE A 597 -17.31 -30.79 -15.64
N PHE A 598 -17.85 -31.56 -14.69
CA PHE A 598 -17.21 -32.79 -14.22
C PHE A 598 -18.13 -33.99 -14.08
N GLY A 599 -19.37 -33.92 -14.57
CA GLY A 599 -20.27 -35.07 -14.52
C GLY A 599 -21.45 -34.99 -15.46
N GLN A 600 -21.31 -35.48 -16.70
CA GLN A 600 -22.42 -36.04 -17.46
C GLN A 600 -21.95 -37.21 -18.34
N ILE A 601 -22.23 -38.44 -17.90
CA ILE A 601 -22.47 -39.56 -18.81
C ILE A 601 -23.95 -39.93 -18.65
N GLN A 602 -24.69 -39.83 -19.75
CA GLN A 602 -26.04 -40.40 -19.87
C GLN A 602 -25.98 -41.89 -19.51
N ARG A 603 -26.75 -42.33 -18.51
CA ARG A 603 -26.97 -43.76 -18.31
C ARG A 603 -27.76 -44.30 -19.51
N PRO A 604 -27.30 -45.36 -20.21
CA PRO A 604 -28.20 -46.16 -21.01
C PRO A 604 -29.19 -46.85 -20.07
N MET A 605 -30.45 -46.92 -20.50
CA MET A 605 -31.51 -47.69 -19.84
C MET A 605 -31.03 -49.13 -19.56
N PRO A 606 -31.14 -49.66 -18.32
CA PRO A 606 -30.95 -51.08 -18.11
C PRO A 606 -32.24 -51.80 -18.49
N GLY A 607 -32.18 -52.51 -19.62
CA GLY A 607 -33.04 -53.66 -19.85
C GLY A 607 -32.73 -54.74 -18.82
N SER A 608 -33.78 -55.44 -18.42
CA SER A 608 -33.85 -56.65 -17.62
C SER A 608 -32.66 -57.61 -17.78
N SER A 609 -32.04 -58.01 -16.67
CA SER A 609 -31.95 -59.42 -16.24
C SER A 609 -31.28 -59.54 -14.89
N ASP A 610 -31.89 -60.38 -14.06
CA ASP A 610 -31.44 -60.85 -12.75
C ASP A 610 -30.02 -61.43 -12.76
N VAL A 611 -29.36 -61.42 -11.59
CA VAL A 611 -28.88 -62.62 -10.88
C VAL A 611 -27.84 -62.27 -9.77
N HIS A 612 -28.22 -62.64 -8.54
CA HIS A 612 -27.46 -63.03 -7.34
C HIS A 612 -26.30 -62.20 -6.75
N ALA A 613 -26.54 -61.74 -5.51
CA ALA A 613 -25.53 -61.48 -4.47
C ALA A 613 -24.92 -62.78 -3.92
N PRO A 614 -23.74 -62.70 -3.26
CA PRO A 614 -23.76 -62.87 -1.82
C PRO A 614 -22.82 -61.94 -1.01
N THR A 615 -23.23 -61.81 0.25
CA THR A 615 -22.65 -61.16 1.44
C THR A 615 -21.44 -61.89 2.04
N ASN A 616 -20.47 -61.14 2.59
CA ASN A 616 -19.82 -61.27 3.92
C ASN A 616 -18.43 -60.62 3.91
N SER A 617 -18.20 -59.52 4.65
CA SER A 617 -17.85 -59.41 6.08
C SER A 617 -16.37 -59.68 6.38
N GLY A 618 -15.65 -58.64 6.81
CA GLY A 618 -14.26 -58.74 7.28
C GLY A 618 -13.72 -57.40 7.76
N LEU A 619 -14.12 -56.99 8.96
CA LEU A 619 -13.45 -55.97 9.78
C LEU A 619 -12.05 -56.46 10.16
N LEU A 620 -11.05 -55.58 10.09
CA LEU A 620 -9.86 -55.63 10.94
C LEU A 620 -9.34 -54.19 11.17
N GLU A 621 -9.38 -53.79 12.44
CA GLU A 621 -8.84 -52.56 13.02
C GLU A 621 -7.30 -52.55 13.00
N VAL A 622 -6.69 -51.37 12.81
CA VAL A 622 -5.31 -51.11 13.25
C VAL A 622 -5.22 -49.77 13.98
N LYS A 623 -5.25 -49.91 15.31
CA LYS A 623 -4.47 -49.25 16.37
C LYS A 623 -3.88 -47.86 16.13
N SER A 624 -4.41 -46.93 16.92
CA SER A 624 -3.82 -45.65 17.32
C SER A 624 -2.53 -45.82 18.14
N SER A 625 -1.48 -45.06 17.79
CA SER A 625 -0.36 -44.76 18.69
C SER A 625 -0.17 -43.25 18.79
N THR A 626 -0.51 -42.73 19.96
CA THR A 626 -0.20 -41.37 20.44
C THR A 626 1.30 -41.22 20.66
N ALA A 627 1.90 -40.14 20.14
CA ALA A 627 3.21 -39.66 20.57
C ALA A 627 3.23 -38.14 20.71
N ASN A 628 3.72 -37.71 21.87
CA ASN A 628 3.89 -36.38 22.44
C ASN A 628 4.27 -35.24 21.48
N PHE A 629 3.55 -34.13 21.61
CA PHE A 629 4.00 -32.78 21.23
C PHE A 629 4.76 -32.15 22.40
N ASN A 630 6.07 -32.02 22.26
CA ASN A 630 6.85 -30.94 22.85
C ASN A 630 8.22 -30.94 22.17
N GLU A 631 8.76 -29.74 21.98
CA GLU A 631 10.01 -29.40 21.28
C GLU A 631 9.84 -29.15 19.78
N LEU A 632 9.78 -27.87 19.42
CA LEU A 632 10.60 -27.26 18.37
C LEU A 632 10.49 -25.72 18.51
N GLY A 633 11.58 -25.11 18.96
CA GLY A 633 11.76 -23.66 19.03
C GLY A 633 11.99 -23.03 17.65
N PRO A 634 11.96 -21.68 17.55
CA PRO A 634 12.13 -20.98 16.30
C PRO A 634 13.59 -21.06 15.81
N LEU A 635 13.79 -21.61 14.61
CA LEU A 635 15.07 -21.61 13.91
C LEU A 635 15.22 -20.30 13.11
N TYR A 636 15.93 -19.33 13.68
CA TYR A 636 16.64 -18.29 12.92
C TYR A 636 18.00 -18.05 13.58
N PRO A 637 19.12 -18.08 12.84
CA PRO A 637 20.33 -17.43 13.31
C PRO A 637 20.15 -15.92 13.17
N ALA A 638 20.10 -15.24 14.32
CA ALA A 638 20.34 -13.81 14.39
C ALA A 638 21.76 -13.53 13.90
N PHE A 639 21.88 -12.77 12.81
CA PHE A 639 23.13 -12.08 12.49
C PHE A 639 22.89 -10.59 12.65
N GLU A 640 23.28 -10.09 13.82
CA GLU A 640 23.61 -8.69 14.04
C GLU A 640 24.86 -8.36 13.22
N HIS A 641 24.75 -7.48 12.24
CA HIS A 641 25.78 -6.48 11.94
C HIS A 641 25.14 -5.27 11.22
N PRO A 642 25.63 -4.04 11.48
CA PRO A 642 24.91 -2.80 11.21
C PRO A 642 24.98 -2.40 9.73
N LEU A 643 23.92 -1.73 9.26
CA LEU A 643 23.90 -0.93 8.04
C LEU A 643 24.78 0.32 8.20
N GLU A 644 26.10 0.13 8.21
CA GLU A 644 27.11 1.19 8.04
C GLU A 644 28.10 0.74 6.97
N SER A 645 27.67 0.68 5.70
CA SER A 645 28.59 0.49 4.57
C SER A 645 27.94 0.81 3.21
N TRP A 646 27.22 1.92 3.07
CA TRP A 646 26.79 2.38 1.74
C TRP A 646 26.96 3.90 1.52
N GLU A 647 27.68 4.58 2.41
CA GLU A 647 28.19 5.95 2.21
C GLU A 647 29.61 5.99 1.61
N GLU A 648 30.35 4.86 1.58
CA GLU A 648 31.75 4.84 1.12
C GLU A 648 31.95 4.43 -0.36
N ALA A 649 30.89 4.06 -1.08
CA ALA A 649 30.98 3.79 -2.52
C ALA A 649 31.03 5.06 -3.39
N GLU A 650 30.90 6.25 -2.80
CA GLU A 650 30.90 7.54 -3.50
C GLU A 650 32.29 8.20 -3.62
N ASN A 651 33.36 7.56 -3.14
CA ASN A 651 34.73 8.14 -3.15
C ASN A 651 35.74 7.44 -4.08
N PHE A 652 35.29 6.81 -5.16
CA PHE A 652 36.19 6.36 -6.24
C PHE A 652 35.73 6.88 -7.60
N ASN A 653 35.87 8.19 -7.79
CA ASN A 653 35.88 8.80 -9.12
C ASN A 653 36.72 10.09 -9.12
N ASN A 654 37.98 9.97 -8.70
CA ASN A 654 39.03 10.88 -9.12
C ASN A 654 40.10 10.02 -9.81
N GLY A 655 40.14 10.11 -11.13
CA GLY A 655 41.12 9.41 -11.95
C GLY A 655 42.50 10.04 -11.80
N GLU A 656 43.47 9.24 -11.37
CA GLU A 656 44.86 9.40 -11.76
C GLU A 656 45.37 8.04 -12.27
N GLU A 657 45.92 8.06 -13.48
CA GLU A 657 46.59 6.94 -14.12
C GLU A 657 47.82 6.49 -13.31
N MET A 658 48.09 5.18 -13.21
CA MET A 658 49.41 4.58 -13.43
C MET A 658 49.43 3.06 -13.16
N GLY A 659 50.04 2.32 -14.09
CA GLY A 659 50.95 1.19 -13.79
C GLY A 659 50.33 -0.16 -13.42
N GLY A 660 50.39 -1.12 -14.35
CA GLY A 660 50.02 -2.52 -14.09
C GLY A 660 51.02 -3.28 -13.23
N VAL A 661 50.58 -4.38 -12.60
CA VAL A 661 51.38 -5.54 -12.16
C VAL A 661 50.50 -6.80 -12.11
N ASP A 662 51.17 -7.92 -12.38
CA ASP A 662 50.82 -9.32 -12.57
C ASP A 662 49.90 -10.08 -11.59
N HIS A 663 49.37 -11.16 -12.17
CA HIS A 663 48.89 -12.42 -11.59
C HIS A 663 49.50 -12.89 -10.25
N LYS A 664 48.63 -13.40 -9.38
CA LYS A 664 48.66 -14.77 -8.81
C LYS A 664 47.59 -14.90 -7.73
N TYR A 665 46.71 -15.90 -7.82
CA TYR A 665 46.52 -16.91 -6.78
C TYR A 665 45.56 -18.00 -7.29
N SER A 666 46.05 -19.23 -7.22
CA SER A 666 45.47 -20.49 -7.68
C SER A 666 45.26 -21.44 -6.51
N GLY A 667 44.15 -22.18 -6.52
CA GLY A 667 43.91 -23.40 -5.73
C GLY A 667 43.26 -23.15 -4.35
N ILE A 668 42.34 -23.96 -3.81
CA ILE A 668 41.99 -25.41 -3.86
C ILE A 668 40.64 -25.54 -3.05
N PRO A 669 39.84 -26.65 -2.96
CA PRO A 669 39.47 -27.74 -3.88
C PRO A 669 37.93 -27.87 -4.10
N ILE A 670 37.55 -28.66 -5.11
CA ILE A 670 36.24 -29.29 -5.25
C ILE A 670 36.23 -30.57 -4.39
N SER A 671 35.25 -30.73 -3.50
CA SER A 671 34.92 -32.03 -2.89
C SER A 671 33.43 -32.25 -2.73
N THR A 672 32.99 -33.35 -3.35
CA THR A 672 31.89 -34.25 -2.98
C THR A 672 30.45 -33.73 -2.99
N VAL A 673 29.79 -34.13 -4.09
CA VAL A 673 28.35 -34.30 -4.27
C VAL A 673 27.78 -35.18 -3.15
N GLU A 674 26.84 -34.65 -2.37
CA GLU A 674 25.88 -35.43 -1.58
C GLU A 674 24.49 -35.32 -2.21
N SER A 675 23.80 -36.46 -2.23
CA SER A 675 22.53 -36.73 -2.90
C SER A 675 21.36 -35.91 -2.30
N PRO A 676 20.31 -35.59 -3.07
CA PRO A 676 19.11 -34.99 -2.52
C PRO A 676 18.35 -36.00 -1.63
N PRO A 677 17.76 -35.59 -0.50
CA PRO A 677 16.96 -36.49 0.34
C PRO A 677 15.62 -36.83 -0.35
N GLU A 678 15.18 -38.08 -0.18
CA GLU A 678 13.91 -38.63 -0.66
C GLU A 678 12.70 -37.88 -0.06
N LEU A 679 11.67 -37.67 -0.89
CA LEU A 679 10.40 -37.02 -0.54
C LEU A 679 9.36 -38.03 0.01
N PRO A 680 8.45 -37.61 0.90
CA PRO A 680 7.45 -38.49 1.53
C PRO A 680 6.31 -38.90 0.58
N GLU A 681 5.71 -40.05 0.90
CA GLU A 681 4.66 -40.75 0.14
C GLU A 681 3.29 -40.03 0.05
N PRO A 682 2.49 -40.35 -0.98
CA PRO A 682 1.26 -39.65 -1.34
C PRO A 682 0.03 -40.19 -0.61
N GLU A 683 -0.10 -39.92 0.69
CA GLU A 683 -1.34 -40.16 1.43
C GLU A 683 -1.76 -38.90 2.18
N GLU A 684 -2.38 -37.97 1.45
CA GLU A 684 -3.58 -37.22 1.81
C GLU A 684 -3.72 -35.95 0.95
N PHE A 685 -4.64 -36.00 -0.01
CA PHE A 685 -5.27 -34.84 -0.64
C PHE A 685 -5.91 -33.85 0.39
N GLY A 686 -5.92 -34.21 1.68
CA GLY A 686 -6.37 -33.40 2.82
C GLY A 686 -5.43 -32.27 3.25
N GLN A 687 -4.11 -32.36 3.02
CA GLN A 687 -3.14 -31.33 3.42
C GLN A 687 -3.03 -30.15 2.44
N PHE A 688 -3.59 -30.28 1.24
CA PHE A 688 -3.69 -29.20 0.23
C PHE A 688 -4.52 -27.99 0.74
N LEU A 689 -5.35 -28.19 1.78
CA LEU A 689 -6.29 -27.21 2.32
C LEU A 689 -5.90 -26.64 3.68
N THR A 690 -5.05 -27.33 4.43
CA THR A 690 -4.43 -26.83 5.67
C THR A 690 -3.27 -25.86 5.39
N TYR A 691 -2.82 -25.74 4.14
CA TYR A 691 -1.80 -24.78 3.72
C TYR A 691 -2.37 -23.41 3.25
N PHE A 692 -3.70 -23.31 3.13
CA PHE A 692 -4.43 -22.05 2.87
C PHE A 692 -4.91 -21.36 4.17
N THR A 693 -4.79 -22.01 5.34
CA THR A 693 -5.28 -21.49 6.62
C THR A 693 -4.33 -20.53 7.34
N HIS A 694 -3.02 -20.48 7.01
CA HIS A 694 -2.06 -19.53 7.61
C HIS A 694 -1.87 -18.23 6.80
N LEU A 695 -2.88 -17.80 6.03
CA LEU A 695 -2.84 -16.51 5.31
C LEU A 695 -3.37 -15.33 6.16
N GLY A 696 -3.33 -15.45 7.49
CA GLY A 696 -3.76 -14.43 8.44
C GLY A 696 -3.32 -14.65 9.90
N GLU A 697 -2.27 -15.43 10.15
CA GLU A 697 -1.57 -15.50 11.46
C GLU A 697 -0.15 -14.94 11.32
#